data_AF-A0A535T3H9-F1
#
_entry.id   AF-A0A535T3H9-F1
#
_cell.length_a   1.000
_cell.length_b   1.000
_cell.length_c   1.000
_cell.angle_alpha   90.00
_cell.angle_beta   90.00
_cell.angle_gamma   90.00
#
_symmetry.space_group_name_H-M   'P 1'
#
loop_
_entity.id
_entity.type
_entity.pdbx_description
1 polymer ?
#
loop_
_entity_poly.entity_id
_entity_poly.type
_entity_poly.pdbx_seq_one_letter_code
_entity_poly.pdbx_strand_id
1 'polypeptide(L)'
;MPAPLRPEDIYRFRWLDHVRLSPNGEYVAYELRWADAESRSNQSRVVVRRVLDPEPIEAVVGQRHDHAPEWSPDGRRLAFVSKRGAADQIFVLDLGSGGSRQLSSLPEGASSPVWSSDGTHLGFLGTVISEPNGVVDDPRPPESGDQVRRTPVARVASTLDYKYDGVGYRDGRHQHVFVVSADGGQATQLTNGAWDVGGFDWSADGTRLVVSGNADEDRDLHRETHLYTVDFSGNLEKVATGYDIVSPIWSPRGDVIAYSALNGDEAGLLDRMWVVPATGGTPRCITANLDLAVGDGVISDMRAGHGVPMCWSRDGDRVYFPASGPGATAIYSVDLEGNVRAEVAGQRRIYDFDVSGGVIAFAASDTSDPGELHVVMQGAEARLTDLNPWLRERYIAQPEEHSFTAPDGWVMQGWLLKPPGFDPSKLYPLVMEVHGGPHAEYGWAFFHEFQVLAGMGFLVFYMNPRGSDGYGEVFRRAVVKDWGGKDYIDLMTALDQVIERTGVVDTARMGIGGGSYGGFMTNWAIGHTNRFSAAVSMRSISNLVSEYSQHDIVLWGELELGPPPWPDPDALWERSPIKYVREMKTPLLLTCGEMDLRCAISQSEELFGALRLLGQTAELVRFPEESHDVSRSGRPDRRVERLRRIAAWFERFLGTQTAERPAGVAATVPPAPAMEEQPALEPELEPEPVAQAAVESEPAPQPEPEAEPFELPAPTAEEAAESEPVVVAESQAPEPEPEPAPEPEPEPLAETVAIETPEMAAAEAPPEPVVAEEPEALADTQVVTT
;
A
#
# COMPACT_ATOMS: atom_id res chain seq x y z
N MET A 1 6.05 -36.18 -2.98
CA MET A 1 6.20 -34.75 -3.37
C MET A 1 6.28 -33.92 -2.10
N PRO A 2 6.86 -32.72 -2.12
CA PRO A 2 6.75 -31.76 -1.02
C PRO A 2 5.28 -31.45 -0.69
N ALA A 3 5.00 -31.00 0.53
CA ALA A 3 3.65 -30.61 0.93
C ALA A 3 3.27 -29.23 0.36
N PRO A 4 2.03 -28.97 -0.07
CA PRO A 4 1.59 -27.63 -0.45
C PRO A 4 1.61 -26.69 0.76
N LEU A 5 1.70 -25.38 0.49
CA LEU A 5 1.48 -24.34 1.49
C LEU A 5 0.03 -24.33 1.98
N ARG A 6 -0.18 -23.85 3.21
CA ARG A 6 -1.49 -23.71 3.86
C ARG A 6 -1.72 -22.29 4.36
N PRO A 7 -2.98 -21.87 4.62
CA PRO A 7 -3.25 -20.57 5.25
C PRO A 7 -2.47 -20.36 6.56
N GLU A 8 -2.28 -21.40 7.37
CA GLU A 8 -1.56 -21.34 8.64
C GLU A 8 -0.04 -21.22 8.51
N ASP A 9 0.54 -21.46 7.33
CA ASP A 9 1.99 -21.24 7.14
C ASP A 9 2.36 -19.73 7.26
N ILE A 10 1.38 -18.80 7.25
CA ILE A 10 1.60 -17.35 7.43
C ILE A 10 2.43 -17.01 8.69
N TYR A 11 2.24 -17.76 9.79
CA TYR A 11 2.97 -17.56 11.05
C TYR A 11 4.45 -17.98 10.99
N ARG A 12 4.83 -18.78 9.98
CA ARG A 12 6.17 -19.37 9.82
C ARG A 12 7.08 -18.53 8.93
N PHE A 13 6.51 -17.68 8.07
CA PHE A 13 7.29 -16.77 7.24
C PHE A 13 7.99 -15.69 8.06
N ARG A 14 9.08 -15.17 7.51
CA ARG A 14 9.76 -13.96 7.95
C ARG A 14 9.97 -13.07 6.73
N TRP A 15 9.73 -11.78 6.85
CA TRP A 15 9.91 -10.81 5.77
C TRP A 15 10.63 -9.58 6.29
N LEU A 16 11.50 -8.98 5.47
CA LEU A 16 12.17 -7.71 5.78
C LEU A 16 11.50 -6.51 5.13
N ASP A 17 11.75 -5.33 5.72
CA ASP A 17 11.41 -3.97 5.26
C ASP A 17 12.50 -2.99 5.75
N HIS A 18 12.44 -1.73 5.32
CA HIS A 18 13.25 -0.59 5.82
C HIS A 18 14.77 -0.85 5.91
N VAL A 19 15.37 -1.26 4.79
CA VAL A 19 16.81 -1.47 4.58
C VAL A 19 17.55 -0.14 4.51
N ARG A 20 18.48 0.12 5.45
CA ARG A 20 19.35 1.31 5.44
C ARG A 20 20.81 0.94 5.66
N LEU A 21 21.70 1.47 4.82
CA LEU A 21 23.14 1.33 4.94
C LEU A 21 23.71 2.39 5.87
N SER A 22 24.70 1.97 6.65
CA SER A 22 25.59 2.90 7.35
C SER A 22 26.34 3.83 6.36
N PRO A 23 26.76 5.05 6.77
CA PRO A 23 27.45 6.02 5.91
C PRO A 23 28.76 5.54 5.25
N ASN A 24 29.34 4.43 5.72
CA ASN A 24 30.54 3.82 5.13
C ASN A 24 30.26 2.53 4.34
N GLY A 25 29.01 2.03 4.30
CA GLY A 25 28.62 0.80 3.62
C GLY A 25 29.08 -0.50 4.28
N GLU A 26 29.70 -0.48 5.47
CA GLU A 26 30.15 -1.70 6.17
C GLU A 26 28.99 -2.43 6.86
N TYR A 27 28.00 -1.66 7.32
CA TYR A 27 26.82 -2.13 8.05
C TYR A 27 25.52 -1.85 7.29
N VAL A 28 24.55 -2.74 7.46
CA VAL A 28 23.15 -2.57 7.03
C VAL A 28 22.22 -2.88 8.20
N ALA A 29 21.25 -1.99 8.40
CA ALA A 29 20.13 -2.15 9.32
C ALA A 29 18.87 -2.46 8.51
N TYR A 30 17.96 -3.25 9.07
CA TYR A 30 16.65 -3.54 8.47
C TYR A 30 15.61 -3.90 9.53
N GLU A 31 14.33 -3.70 9.21
CA GLU A 31 13.21 -4.24 9.97
C GLU A 31 13.00 -5.71 9.61
N LEU A 32 12.90 -6.59 10.61
CA LEU A 32 12.51 -7.99 10.44
C LEU A 32 11.15 -8.24 11.08
N ARG A 33 10.19 -8.71 10.28
CA ARG A 33 8.77 -8.79 10.63
C ARG A 33 8.24 -10.22 10.58
N TRP A 34 7.21 -10.52 11.37
CA TRP A 34 6.49 -11.80 11.35
C TRP A 34 5.05 -11.68 11.86
N ALA A 35 4.20 -12.63 11.46
CA ALA A 35 2.87 -12.82 12.03
C ALA A 35 2.96 -13.68 13.30
N ASP A 36 2.48 -13.19 14.44
CA ASP A 36 2.47 -13.94 15.70
C ASP A 36 1.09 -14.57 15.99
N ALA A 37 1.09 -15.86 16.33
CA ALA A 37 -0.13 -16.64 16.57
C ALA A 37 -0.66 -16.52 18.01
N GLU A 38 0.22 -16.24 18.98
CA GLU A 38 -0.13 -16.17 20.40
C GLU A 38 -0.71 -14.79 20.73
N SER A 39 0.03 -13.72 20.37
CA SER A 39 -0.46 -12.34 20.56
C SER A 39 -1.41 -11.87 19.46
N ARG A 40 -1.63 -12.69 18.41
CA ARG A 40 -2.48 -12.39 17.25
C ARG A 40 -2.16 -11.02 16.64
N SER A 41 -0.89 -10.70 16.49
CA SER A 41 -0.43 -9.40 16.01
C SER A 41 0.78 -9.52 15.11
N ASN A 42 0.92 -8.58 14.17
CA ASN A 42 2.12 -8.49 13.36
C ASN A 42 3.23 -7.86 14.22
N GLN A 43 4.36 -8.55 14.29
CA GLN A 43 5.51 -8.26 15.13
C GLN A 43 6.67 -7.79 14.26
N SER A 44 7.50 -6.90 14.81
CA SER A 44 8.70 -6.40 14.16
C SER A 44 9.84 -6.15 15.15
N ARG A 45 11.07 -6.17 14.64
CA ARG A 45 12.28 -5.75 15.35
C ARG A 45 13.31 -5.17 14.38
N VAL A 46 14.15 -4.25 14.84
CA VAL A 46 15.32 -3.79 14.07
C VAL A 46 16.48 -4.77 14.23
N VAL A 47 17.14 -5.08 13.12
CA VAL A 47 18.30 -5.98 13.01
C VAL A 47 19.45 -5.21 12.37
N VAL A 48 20.63 -5.23 13.00
CA VAL A 48 21.87 -4.65 12.46
C VAL A 48 22.88 -5.74 12.19
N ARG A 49 23.45 -5.76 10.99
CA ARG A 49 24.51 -6.69 10.58
C ARG A 49 25.62 -5.97 9.81
N ARG A 50 26.77 -6.64 9.71
CA ARG A 50 27.78 -6.32 8.71
C ARG A 50 27.38 -6.86 7.34
N VAL A 51 27.83 -6.19 6.28
CA VAL A 51 27.59 -6.57 4.89
C VAL A 51 28.46 -7.76 4.48
N LEU A 52 29.73 -7.78 4.88
CA LEU A 52 30.73 -8.76 4.42
C LEU A 52 30.92 -9.98 5.35
N ASP A 53 30.40 -9.95 6.58
CA ASP A 53 30.58 -11.06 7.53
C ASP A 53 29.52 -12.16 7.27
N PRO A 54 29.91 -13.45 7.23
CA PRO A 54 29.00 -14.55 6.89
C PRO A 54 27.96 -14.84 7.99
N GLU A 55 28.34 -14.65 9.26
CA GLU A 55 27.47 -14.49 10.44
C GLU A 55 28.27 -13.73 11.51
N PRO A 56 27.63 -13.04 12.49
CA PRO A 56 26.19 -12.95 12.74
C PRO A 56 25.63 -11.51 12.69
N ILE A 57 24.37 -11.37 13.12
CA ILE A 57 23.75 -10.10 13.53
C ILE A 57 24.54 -9.50 14.72
N GLU A 58 24.97 -8.23 14.63
CA GLU A 58 25.67 -7.55 15.74
C GLU A 58 24.71 -6.99 16.79
N ALA A 59 23.54 -6.49 16.38
CA ALA A 59 22.53 -5.98 17.31
C ALA A 59 21.10 -6.37 16.87
N VAL A 60 20.30 -6.79 17.86
CA VAL A 60 18.84 -6.84 17.77
C VAL A 60 18.30 -5.82 18.76
N VAL A 61 17.41 -4.94 18.31
CA VAL A 61 16.85 -3.89 19.15
C VAL A 61 15.42 -4.25 19.58
N GLY A 62 15.11 -3.98 20.84
CA GLY A 62 13.77 -4.14 21.41
C GLY A 62 13.39 -5.57 21.77
N GLN A 63 12.13 -5.73 22.17
CA GLN A 63 11.49 -7.04 22.37
C GLN A 63 10.43 -7.31 21.30
N ARG A 64 9.62 -6.29 20.98
CA ARG A 64 8.47 -6.33 20.06
C ARG A 64 8.19 -4.92 19.52
N HIS A 65 7.81 -4.80 18.25
CA HIS A 65 7.34 -3.58 17.55
C HIS A 65 8.40 -2.47 17.31
N ASP A 66 9.65 -2.82 17.02
CA ASP A 66 10.70 -1.87 16.61
C ASP A 66 10.84 -1.85 15.07
N HIS A 67 10.77 -0.67 14.43
CA HIS A 67 10.71 -0.50 12.97
C HIS A 67 11.37 0.82 12.49
N ALA A 68 11.41 1.04 11.16
CA ALA A 68 11.96 2.23 10.51
C ALA A 68 13.32 2.72 11.08
N PRO A 69 14.39 1.90 10.99
CA PRO A 69 15.74 2.29 11.41
C PRO A 69 16.35 3.37 10.49
N GLU A 70 17.15 4.29 11.05
CA GLU A 70 17.85 5.34 10.30
C GLU A 70 19.21 5.71 10.93
N TRP A 71 20.27 5.83 10.12
CA TRP A 71 21.66 5.89 10.61
C TRP A 71 22.13 7.33 10.89
N SER A 72 22.86 7.54 11.99
CA SER A 72 23.55 8.81 12.18
C SER A 72 24.70 8.99 11.17
N PRO A 73 25.04 10.22 10.74
CA PRO A 73 26.08 10.46 9.71
C PRO A 73 27.49 9.96 10.05
N ASP A 74 27.77 9.68 11.33
CA ASP A 74 29.02 9.09 11.81
C ASP A 74 28.99 7.54 11.87
N GLY A 75 27.84 6.91 11.58
CA GLY A 75 27.62 5.46 11.65
C GLY A 75 27.59 4.87 13.06
N ARG A 76 27.58 5.70 14.12
CA ARG A 76 27.74 5.22 15.51
C ARG A 76 26.41 4.98 16.25
N ARG A 77 25.34 5.62 15.78
CA ARG A 77 24.00 5.55 16.37
C ARG A 77 22.98 5.18 15.30
N LEU A 78 21.89 4.56 15.75
CA LEU A 78 20.76 4.19 14.91
C LEU A 78 19.49 4.74 15.57
N ALA A 79 18.81 5.65 14.90
CA ALA A 79 17.45 6.03 15.25
C ALA A 79 16.48 4.92 14.79
N PHE A 80 15.35 4.77 15.46
CA PHE A 80 14.28 3.84 15.07
C PHE A 80 12.96 4.22 15.76
N VAL A 81 11.84 3.74 15.23
CA VAL A 81 10.51 3.89 15.82
C VAL A 81 10.17 2.64 16.64
N SER A 82 9.53 2.80 17.81
CA SER A 82 9.19 1.67 18.68
C SER A 82 7.95 1.89 19.55
N LYS A 83 7.08 0.89 19.60
CA LYS A 83 5.83 0.89 20.38
C LYS A 83 5.97 0.29 21.79
N ARG A 84 6.84 0.89 22.61
CA ARG A 84 7.07 0.48 24.02
C ARG A 84 6.06 1.06 25.02
N GLY A 85 5.04 1.77 24.54
CA GLY A 85 3.95 2.34 25.32
C GLY A 85 2.73 2.63 24.44
N ALA A 86 1.83 3.50 24.92
CA ALA A 86 0.54 3.80 24.30
C ALA A 86 0.62 4.21 22.80
N ALA A 87 1.67 4.94 22.41
CA ALA A 87 1.92 5.36 21.04
C ALA A 87 3.39 5.13 20.65
N ASP A 88 3.63 5.02 19.35
CA ASP A 88 4.94 4.88 18.74
C ASP A 88 5.82 6.11 19.01
N GLN A 89 7.09 5.89 19.36
CA GLN A 89 8.04 6.96 19.67
C GLN A 89 9.39 6.70 19.00
N ILE A 90 10.16 7.77 18.82
CA ILE A 90 11.54 7.70 18.34
C ILE A 90 12.48 7.31 19.48
N PHE A 91 13.33 6.33 19.22
CA PHE A 91 14.43 5.87 20.07
C PHE A 91 15.75 5.98 19.32
N VAL A 92 16.86 6.02 20.06
CA VAL A 92 18.22 5.98 19.53
C VAL A 92 19.02 4.89 20.25
N LEU A 93 19.60 3.98 19.47
CA LEU A 93 20.62 3.01 19.88
C LEU A 93 22.01 3.63 19.73
N ASP A 94 22.89 3.44 20.70
CA ASP A 94 24.34 3.63 20.54
C ASP A 94 25.02 2.26 20.42
N LEU A 95 25.71 2.01 19.29
CA LEU A 95 26.31 0.69 19.00
C LEU A 95 27.53 0.38 19.86
N GLY A 96 28.25 1.41 20.35
CA GLY A 96 29.44 1.21 21.19
C GLY A 96 29.13 0.74 22.61
N SER A 97 27.91 0.98 23.08
CA SER A 97 27.41 0.59 24.41
C SER A 97 26.29 -0.45 24.37
N GLY A 98 25.62 -0.63 23.22
CA GLY A 98 24.43 -1.46 23.08
C GLY A 98 23.17 -0.87 23.75
N GLY A 99 23.24 0.37 24.26
CA GLY A 99 22.14 1.02 24.97
C GLY A 99 21.18 1.73 24.03
N SER A 100 19.87 1.48 24.18
CA SER A 100 18.81 2.28 23.53
C SER A 100 18.15 3.25 24.52
N ARG A 101 17.89 4.49 24.11
CA ARG A 101 17.09 5.47 24.88
C ARG A 101 16.00 6.10 24.02
N GLN A 102 14.91 6.49 24.66
CA GLN A 102 13.83 7.24 24.01
C GLN A 102 14.26 8.69 23.73
N LEU A 103 13.74 9.29 22.66
CA LEU A 103 14.08 10.65 22.23
C LEU A 103 12.83 11.55 22.08
N SER A 104 11.70 11.01 21.60
CA SER A 104 10.41 11.72 21.55
C SER A 104 9.49 11.31 22.71
N SER A 105 8.47 12.13 22.99
CA SER A 105 7.41 11.79 23.94
C SER A 105 6.10 12.51 23.56
N LEU A 106 5.68 12.38 22.30
CA LEU A 106 4.44 13.01 21.81
C LEU A 106 3.23 12.13 22.14
N PRO A 107 2.10 12.69 22.63
CA PRO A 107 0.93 11.87 23.00
C PRO A 107 0.43 10.99 21.85
N GLU A 108 0.13 11.58 20.69
CA GLU A 108 -0.44 10.88 19.53
C GLU A 108 0.63 10.19 18.63
N GLY A 109 1.88 10.08 19.14
CA GLY A 109 2.98 9.34 18.50
C GLY A 109 3.92 10.15 17.62
N ALA A 110 5.00 9.48 17.19
CA ALA A 110 6.05 10.01 16.32
C ALA A 110 6.60 8.92 15.37
N SER A 111 6.98 9.32 14.16
CA SER A 111 7.43 8.44 13.06
C SER A 111 8.52 9.11 12.20
N SER A 112 9.03 8.40 11.19
CA SER A 112 9.92 8.92 10.14
C SER A 112 11.13 9.73 10.67
N PRO A 113 12.03 9.14 11.48
CA PRO A 113 13.22 9.83 11.98
C PRO A 113 14.24 10.08 10.84
N VAL A 114 14.81 11.29 10.77
CA VAL A 114 15.88 11.67 9.81
C VAL A 114 16.92 12.54 10.51
N TRP A 115 18.21 12.18 10.43
CA TRP A 115 19.30 12.91 11.08
C TRP A 115 19.70 14.18 10.31
N SER A 116 20.10 15.23 11.04
CA SER A 116 20.81 16.36 10.43
C SER A 116 22.17 15.89 9.90
N SER A 117 22.71 16.56 8.87
CA SER A 117 23.97 16.20 8.20
C SER A 117 25.20 16.14 9.12
N ASP A 118 25.18 16.87 10.24
CA ASP A 118 26.21 16.89 11.27
C ASP A 118 25.94 15.92 12.45
N GLY A 119 24.77 15.29 12.48
CA GLY A 119 24.31 14.40 13.56
C GLY A 119 24.04 15.07 14.91
N THR A 120 23.91 16.40 14.98
CA THR A 120 23.59 17.12 16.23
C THR A 120 22.09 17.22 16.52
N HIS A 121 21.26 16.99 15.51
CA HIS A 121 19.81 16.98 15.58
C HIS A 121 19.19 15.72 14.94
N LEU A 122 17.96 15.42 15.35
CA LEU A 122 17.08 14.46 14.70
C LEU A 122 15.74 15.13 14.41
N GLY A 123 15.33 15.10 13.14
CA GLY A 123 14.01 15.48 12.68
C GLY A 123 13.10 14.25 12.70
N PHE A 124 11.80 14.44 12.89
CA PHE A 124 10.80 13.37 12.83
C PHE A 124 9.40 13.93 12.55
N LEU A 125 8.49 13.11 12.03
CA LEU A 125 7.07 13.47 11.96
C LEU A 125 6.39 13.16 13.30
N GLY A 126 5.57 14.09 13.77
CA GLY A 126 4.82 13.99 15.01
C GLY A 126 3.34 14.28 14.78
N THR A 127 2.50 13.37 15.26
CA THR A 127 1.04 13.56 15.24
C THR A 127 0.63 14.59 16.29
N VAL A 128 -0.15 15.60 15.90
CA VAL A 128 -0.76 16.57 16.82
C VAL A 128 -2.24 16.80 16.50
N ILE A 129 -3.01 17.24 17.49
CA ILE A 129 -4.40 17.67 17.30
C ILE A 129 -4.40 19.15 16.93
N SER A 130 -4.45 19.46 15.64
CA SER A 130 -4.58 20.84 15.14
C SER A 130 -6.03 21.31 15.10
N GLU A 131 -7.00 20.39 15.01
CA GLU A 131 -8.43 20.69 14.91
C GLU A 131 -9.22 20.05 16.07
N PRO A 132 -9.12 20.58 17.30
CA PRO A 132 -9.74 19.98 18.49
C PRO A 132 -11.29 19.92 18.44
N ASN A 133 -11.92 20.60 17.47
CA ASN A 133 -13.37 20.58 17.25
C ASN A 133 -13.84 19.48 16.28
N GLY A 134 -12.93 18.78 15.58
CA GLY A 134 -13.29 17.74 14.59
C GLY A 134 -13.91 16.46 15.17
N VAL A 135 -14.18 16.46 16.48
CA VAL A 135 -14.47 15.28 17.29
C VAL A 135 -14.88 15.72 18.70
N VAL A 136 -15.83 15.00 19.30
CA VAL A 136 -16.29 15.21 20.67
C VAL A 136 -15.94 13.97 21.48
N ASP A 137 -15.01 14.10 22.42
CA ASP A 137 -14.57 13.02 23.32
C ASP A 137 -15.55 12.79 24.48
N ASP A 138 -15.58 11.56 25.01
CA ASP A 138 -16.31 11.24 26.23
C ASP A 138 -15.76 12.03 27.44
N PRO A 139 -16.60 12.55 28.36
CA PRO A 139 -16.13 13.21 29.57
C PRO A 139 -15.39 12.29 30.56
N ARG A 140 -15.54 10.96 30.45
CA ARG A 140 -14.82 9.94 31.26
C ARG A 140 -13.33 9.86 30.87
N PRO A 141 -12.44 9.38 31.76
CA PRO A 141 -11.08 9.01 31.37
C PRO A 141 -11.08 7.83 30.37
N PRO A 142 -9.96 7.58 29.65
CA PRO A 142 -9.83 6.43 28.77
C PRO A 142 -10.04 5.09 29.52
N GLU A 143 -10.49 4.06 28.81
CA GLU A 143 -10.91 2.79 29.41
C GLU A 143 -9.72 1.85 29.71
N SER A 144 -8.52 2.13 29.16
CA SER A 144 -7.25 1.52 29.56
C SER A 144 -6.12 2.55 29.65
N GLY A 145 -5.04 2.20 30.36
CA GLY A 145 -3.86 3.07 30.50
C GLY A 145 -3.03 3.21 29.21
N ASP A 146 -3.27 2.34 28.22
CA ASP A 146 -2.59 2.36 26.91
C ASP A 146 -3.35 3.22 25.88
N GLN A 147 -4.53 3.72 26.23
CA GLN A 147 -5.26 4.69 25.42
C GLN A 147 -4.78 6.11 25.74
N VAL A 148 -4.03 6.71 24.82
CA VAL A 148 -3.64 8.13 24.85
C VAL A 148 -4.87 9.04 24.99
N ARG A 149 -5.91 8.70 24.24
CA ARG A 149 -7.11 9.50 24.03
C ARG A 149 -8.36 8.77 24.50
N ARG A 150 -9.36 9.55 24.91
CA ARG A 150 -10.68 9.09 25.33
C ARG A 150 -11.48 8.60 24.13
N THR A 151 -12.49 7.76 24.38
CA THR A 151 -13.41 7.29 23.34
C THR A 151 -14.19 8.46 22.70
N PRO A 152 -14.20 8.61 21.36
CA PRO A 152 -15.05 9.58 20.69
C PRO A 152 -16.54 9.27 20.86
N VAL A 153 -17.32 10.27 21.27
CA VAL A 153 -18.79 10.27 21.31
C VAL A 153 -19.38 10.70 19.97
N ALA A 154 -18.73 11.64 19.29
CA ALA A 154 -19.09 12.08 17.94
C ALA A 154 -17.86 12.50 17.13
N ARG A 155 -17.98 12.52 15.81
CA ARG A 155 -17.00 13.02 14.85
C ARG A 155 -17.61 14.16 14.04
N VAL A 156 -16.82 15.17 13.72
CA VAL A 156 -17.26 16.39 13.03
C VAL A 156 -16.29 16.63 11.88
N ALA A 157 -16.78 16.48 10.64
CA ALA A 157 -16.00 16.70 9.43
C ALA A 157 -16.49 17.97 8.74
N SER A 158 -15.54 18.80 8.31
CA SER A 158 -15.77 19.99 7.46
C SER A 158 -14.96 19.97 6.16
N THR A 159 -14.09 18.97 5.99
CA THR A 159 -13.23 18.73 4.82
C THR A 159 -13.39 17.28 4.33
N LEU A 160 -13.00 17.00 3.09
CA LEU A 160 -13.05 15.66 2.50
C LEU A 160 -12.01 14.69 3.09
N ASP A 161 -10.90 15.20 3.64
CA ASP A 161 -9.78 14.44 4.18
C ASP A 161 -9.95 13.98 5.64
N TYR A 162 -11.18 14.01 6.16
CA TYR A 162 -11.54 13.62 7.54
C TYR A 162 -11.21 12.16 7.94
N LYS A 163 -10.79 11.33 6.98
CA LYS A 163 -10.49 9.90 7.15
C LYS A 163 -9.45 9.43 6.13
N TYR A 164 -8.79 8.32 6.43
CA TYR A 164 -7.87 7.63 5.50
C TYR A 164 -7.82 6.12 5.82
N ASP A 165 -7.78 5.25 4.82
CA ASP A 165 -7.71 3.79 5.06
C ASP A 165 -6.43 3.40 5.82
N GLY A 166 -6.52 2.37 6.68
CA GLY A 166 -5.43 1.93 7.55
C GLY A 166 -5.14 2.86 8.74
N VAL A 167 -5.46 4.15 8.64
CA VAL A 167 -5.37 5.14 9.73
C VAL A 167 -6.69 5.28 10.48
N GLY A 168 -7.82 5.22 9.77
CA GLY A 168 -9.16 5.44 10.29
C GLY A 168 -9.63 6.89 10.13
N TYR A 169 -10.40 7.40 11.09
CA TYR A 169 -10.82 8.79 11.13
C TYR A 169 -9.71 9.67 11.74
N ARG A 170 -9.44 10.84 11.16
CA ARG A 170 -8.38 11.74 11.67
C ARG A 170 -8.65 12.21 13.10
N ASP A 171 -9.92 12.48 13.44
CA ASP A 171 -10.33 13.06 14.73
C ASP A 171 -9.53 14.32 15.09
N GLY A 172 -9.34 15.19 14.09
CA GLY A 172 -8.62 16.47 14.20
C GLY A 172 -7.09 16.37 14.26
N ARG A 173 -6.51 15.18 13.99
CA ARG A 173 -5.07 14.93 13.94
C ARG A 173 -4.45 15.29 12.60
N HIS A 174 -3.24 15.84 12.65
CA HIS A 174 -2.37 16.13 11.50
C HIS A 174 -0.89 15.82 11.83
N GLN A 175 -0.09 15.49 10.82
CA GLN A 175 1.35 15.26 10.90
C GLN A 175 2.14 16.55 10.69
N HIS A 176 3.09 16.83 11.59
CA HIS A 176 4.00 17.96 11.46
C HIS A 176 5.44 17.57 11.76
N VAL A 177 6.40 18.33 11.21
CA VAL A 177 7.82 18.08 11.47
C VAL A 177 8.24 18.67 12.82
N PHE A 178 8.91 17.83 13.60
CA PHE A 178 9.54 18.14 14.87
C PHE A 178 11.05 17.98 14.75
N VAL A 179 11.80 18.76 15.52
CA VAL A 179 13.24 18.61 15.68
C VAL A 179 13.59 18.48 17.17
N VAL A 180 14.51 17.59 17.49
CA VAL A 180 15.08 17.43 18.84
C VAL A 180 16.61 17.37 18.75
N SER A 181 17.30 17.73 19.83
CA SER A 181 18.75 17.50 19.90
C SER A 181 19.06 16.00 19.91
N ALA A 182 20.13 15.61 19.22
CA ALA A 182 20.64 14.24 19.18
C ALA A 182 20.93 13.67 20.57
N ASP A 183 21.30 14.52 21.55
CA ASP A 183 21.55 14.10 22.94
C ASP A 183 20.27 13.99 23.79
N GLY A 184 19.12 14.38 23.23
CA GLY A 184 17.82 14.44 23.89
C GLY A 184 17.48 15.82 24.46
N GLY A 185 16.24 15.97 24.92
CA GLY A 185 15.69 17.24 25.39
C GLY A 185 14.20 17.32 25.08
N GLN A 186 13.65 18.54 25.09
CA GLN A 186 12.32 18.80 24.57
C GLN A 186 12.39 18.94 23.03
N ALA A 187 11.50 18.26 22.32
CA ALA A 187 11.34 18.45 20.88
C ALA A 187 10.61 19.76 20.58
N THR A 188 10.99 20.42 19.48
CA THR A 188 10.40 21.65 18.97
C THR A 188 9.64 21.34 17.68
N GLN A 189 8.35 21.70 17.65
CA GLN A 189 7.52 21.64 16.45
C GLN A 189 7.85 22.82 15.53
N LEU A 190 8.03 22.59 14.22
CA LEU A 190 8.37 23.66 13.26
C LEU A 190 7.20 24.01 12.32
N THR A 191 6.43 23.02 11.86
CA THR A 191 5.20 23.23 11.06
C THR A 191 3.94 23.12 11.92
N ASN A 192 2.89 23.85 11.58
CA ASN A 192 1.60 23.79 12.28
C ASN A 192 0.44 24.14 11.33
N GLY A 193 -0.78 23.76 11.70
CA GLY A 193 -2.01 24.02 10.94
C GLY A 193 -2.84 22.74 10.76
N ALA A 194 -3.98 22.86 10.06
CA ALA A 194 -4.88 21.75 9.78
C ALA A 194 -4.49 20.99 8.50
N TRP A 195 -3.20 20.69 8.34
CA TRP A 195 -2.63 20.01 7.16
C TRP A 195 -1.50 19.06 7.54
N ASP A 196 -1.30 18.01 6.75
CA ASP A 196 -0.20 17.05 6.93
C ASP A 196 1.09 17.47 6.19
N VAL A 197 2.23 17.37 6.88
CA VAL A 197 3.54 17.19 6.23
C VAL A 197 3.65 15.74 5.78
N GLY A 198 3.66 15.52 4.46
CA GLY A 198 3.74 14.18 3.85
C GLY A 198 5.15 13.59 3.83
N GLY A 199 6.18 14.44 3.83
CA GLY A 199 7.59 14.04 3.84
C GLY A 199 8.52 15.24 4.08
N PHE A 200 9.74 14.99 4.53
CA PHE A 200 10.72 16.05 4.82
C PHE A 200 12.17 15.56 4.72
N ASP A 201 13.10 16.49 4.52
CA ASP A 201 14.55 16.25 4.58
C ASP A 201 15.32 17.52 5.00
N TRP A 202 16.57 17.38 5.43
CA TRP A 202 17.42 18.46 5.94
C TRP A 202 18.17 19.24 4.85
N SER A 203 18.40 20.53 5.06
CA SER A 203 19.41 21.25 4.30
C SER A 203 20.81 20.72 4.62
N ALA A 204 21.71 20.74 3.63
CA ALA A 204 23.08 20.22 3.78
C ALA A 204 23.88 20.90 4.93
N ASP A 205 23.51 22.12 5.32
CA ASP A 205 24.09 22.88 6.44
C ASP A 205 23.37 22.66 7.79
N GLY A 206 22.31 21.85 7.84
CA GLY A 206 21.53 21.56 9.05
C GLY A 206 20.68 22.73 9.58
N THR A 207 20.58 23.85 8.87
CA THR A 207 19.89 25.07 9.35
C THR A 207 18.40 25.14 9.03
N ARG A 208 17.94 24.35 8.06
CA ARG A 208 16.55 24.32 7.55
C ARG A 208 16.17 22.89 7.18
N LEU A 209 14.88 22.68 6.94
CA LEU A 209 14.36 21.46 6.34
C LEU A 209 13.49 21.82 5.13
N VAL A 210 13.38 20.93 4.15
CA VAL A 210 12.30 20.94 3.16
C VAL A 210 11.16 20.06 3.67
N VAL A 211 9.92 20.48 3.44
CA VAL A 211 8.71 19.70 3.72
C VAL A 211 7.81 19.65 2.48
N SER A 212 7.13 18.54 2.24
CA SER A 212 6.02 18.46 1.27
C SER A 212 4.66 18.40 1.96
N GLY A 213 3.64 18.96 1.30
CA GLY A 213 2.25 18.99 1.77
C GLY A 213 1.48 20.13 1.11
N ASN A 214 0.23 20.36 1.53
CA ASN A 214 -0.54 21.54 1.13
C ASN A 214 -1.09 22.25 2.38
N ALA A 215 -0.66 23.49 2.62
CA ALA A 215 -1.08 24.30 3.76
C ALA A 215 -2.15 25.35 3.42
N ASP A 216 -2.61 25.39 2.16
CA ASP A 216 -3.56 26.39 1.65
C ASP A 216 -4.99 26.02 2.10
N GLU A 217 -5.90 26.99 2.25
CA GLU A 217 -7.12 26.83 3.06
C GLU A 217 -8.10 25.75 2.55
N ASP A 218 -8.17 25.57 1.23
CA ASP A 218 -9.08 24.71 0.44
C ASP A 218 -8.39 23.46 -0.15
N ARG A 219 -7.28 23.04 0.46
CA ARG A 219 -6.45 21.86 0.10
C ARG A 219 -7.18 20.52 -0.05
N ASP A 220 -8.37 20.35 0.52
CA ASP A 220 -9.15 19.11 0.40
C ASP A 220 -10.00 19.05 -0.87
N LEU A 221 -10.07 20.16 -1.63
CA LEU A 221 -10.80 20.30 -2.89
C LEU A 221 -9.88 20.33 -4.13
N HIS A 222 -8.56 20.31 -3.93
CA HIS A 222 -7.54 20.54 -4.96
C HIS A 222 -6.38 19.53 -4.83
N ARG A 223 -5.76 19.14 -5.95
CA ARG A 223 -4.64 18.15 -5.96
C ARG A 223 -3.25 18.80 -5.93
N GLU A 224 -3.20 20.13 -5.97
CA GLU A 224 -1.99 20.89 -5.74
C GLU A 224 -1.35 20.51 -4.40
N THR A 225 -0.05 20.25 -4.47
CA THR A 225 0.83 20.05 -3.33
C THR A 225 2.09 20.87 -3.55
N HIS A 226 2.78 21.19 -2.46
CA HIS A 226 3.86 22.16 -2.46
C HIS A 226 5.09 21.61 -1.78
N LEU A 227 6.24 22.15 -2.17
CA LEU A 227 7.44 22.13 -1.34
C LEU A 227 7.52 23.45 -0.60
N TYR A 228 7.85 23.39 0.69
CA TYR A 228 8.21 24.55 1.49
C TYR A 228 9.58 24.31 2.15
N THR A 229 10.39 25.35 2.33
CA THR A 229 11.47 25.31 3.33
C THR A 229 10.98 25.85 4.66
N VAL A 230 11.36 25.21 5.76
CA VAL A 230 11.10 25.64 7.14
C VAL A 230 12.41 25.82 7.91
N ASP A 231 12.50 26.86 8.75
CA ASP A 231 13.63 27.11 9.66
C ASP A 231 13.28 26.77 11.13
N PHE A 232 14.28 26.87 12.02
CA PHE A 232 14.09 26.66 13.47
C PHE A 232 13.18 27.70 14.16
N SER A 233 12.75 28.74 13.45
CA SER A 233 11.78 29.74 13.91
C SER A 233 10.34 29.38 13.50
N GLY A 234 10.16 28.37 12.64
CA GLY A 234 8.88 28.03 12.01
C GLY A 234 8.52 28.92 10.81
N ASN A 235 9.47 29.67 10.24
CA ASN A 235 9.24 30.45 9.02
C ASN A 235 9.11 29.51 7.81
N LEU A 236 7.96 29.53 7.14
CA LEU A 236 7.59 28.58 6.08
C LEU A 236 7.52 29.29 4.72
N GLU A 237 8.43 28.95 3.79
CA GLU A 237 8.58 29.61 2.49
C GLU A 237 8.28 28.63 1.34
N LYS A 238 7.27 28.90 0.50
CA LYS A 238 6.85 28.03 -0.61
C LYS A 238 7.88 28.05 -1.76
N VAL A 239 8.46 26.90 -2.07
CA VAL A 239 9.57 26.69 -3.03
C VAL A 239 9.06 26.28 -4.41
N ALA A 240 8.05 25.39 -4.45
CA ALA A 240 7.51 24.78 -5.66
C ALA A 240 6.04 24.35 -5.47
N THR A 241 5.35 24.11 -6.58
CA THR A 241 4.01 23.51 -6.66
C THR A 241 4.01 22.39 -7.70
N GLY A 242 3.20 21.37 -7.49
CA GLY A 242 2.97 20.24 -8.40
C GLY A 242 1.77 19.41 -7.93
N TYR A 243 1.62 18.21 -8.49
CA TYR A 243 0.53 17.28 -8.17
C TYR A 243 1.11 16.03 -7.50
N ASP A 244 0.57 15.67 -6.34
CA ASP A 244 1.04 14.58 -5.47
C ASP A 244 2.57 14.56 -5.21
N ILE A 245 3.13 15.70 -4.75
CA ILE A 245 4.55 15.84 -4.38
C ILE A 245 4.87 14.99 -3.14
N VAL A 246 5.72 13.98 -3.32
CA VAL A 246 6.17 13.06 -2.26
C VAL A 246 7.69 12.94 -2.19
N SER A 247 8.16 12.51 -1.01
CA SER A 247 9.57 12.19 -0.72
C SER A 247 10.59 13.25 -1.14
N PRO A 248 10.48 14.52 -0.68
CA PRO A 248 11.48 15.54 -0.99
C PRO A 248 12.83 15.21 -0.34
N ILE A 249 13.91 15.30 -1.11
CA ILE A 249 15.29 15.03 -0.68
C ILE A 249 16.24 16.15 -1.14
N TRP A 250 17.03 16.68 -0.22
CA TRP A 250 17.99 17.75 -0.49
C TRP A 250 19.30 17.16 -1.03
N SER A 251 19.84 17.77 -2.08
CA SER A 251 21.15 17.36 -2.61
C SER A 251 22.26 17.56 -1.55
N PRO A 252 23.26 16.66 -1.46
CA PRO A 252 24.43 16.82 -0.58
C PRO A 252 25.23 18.11 -0.80
N ARG A 253 25.05 18.75 -1.97
CA ARG A 253 25.67 20.03 -2.35
C ARG A 253 24.85 21.26 -1.90
N GLY A 254 23.62 21.06 -1.42
CA GLY A 254 22.75 22.09 -0.84
C GLY A 254 22.00 22.99 -1.84
N ASP A 255 22.25 22.86 -3.15
CA ASP A 255 21.76 23.78 -4.19
C ASP A 255 20.47 23.33 -4.90
N VAL A 256 20.17 22.03 -4.88
CA VAL A 256 19.01 21.41 -5.52
C VAL A 256 18.22 20.55 -4.52
N ILE A 257 16.90 20.51 -4.68
CA ILE A 257 15.99 19.54 -4.04
C ILE A 257 15.40 18.65 -5.15
N ALA A 258 15.39 17.33 -4.93
CA ALA A 258 14.69 16.37 -5.78
C ALA A 258 13.45 15.82 -5.08
N TYR A 259 12.46 15.37 -5.84
CA TYR A 259 11.20 14.81 -5.33
C TYR A 259 10.51 13.96 -6.41
N SER A 260 9.50 13.17 -6.03
CA SER A 260 8.59 12.52 -6.99
C SER A 260 7.26 13.28 -7.05
N ALA A 261 6.68 13.39 -8.26
CA ALA A 261 5.37 13.99 -8.49
C ALA A 261 4.79 13.61 -9.87
N LEU A 262 3.48 13.72 -10.02
CA LEU A 262 2.78 13.51 -11.29
C LEU A 262 3.09 14.61 -12.30
N ASN A 263 3.06 14.28 -13.59
CA ASN A 263 3.34 15.19 -14.70
C ASN A 263 2.11 16.01 -15.15
N GLY A 264 1.32 16.50 -14.19
CA GLY A 264 0.06 17.22 -14.43
C GLY A 264 -1.12 16.63 -13.66
N ASP A 265 -2.30 17.19 -13.88
CA ASP A 265 -3.55 16.83 -13.20
C ASP A 265 -4.49 16.03 -14.12
N GLU A 266 -3.98 14.93 -14.68
CA GLU A 266 -4.81 13.97 -15.42
C GLU A 266 -4.64 12.56 -14.85
N ALA A 267 -5.70 11.77 -14.97
CA ALA A 267 -5.70 10.35 -14.61
C ALA A 267 -4.67 9.52 -15.39
N GLY A 268 -4.26 8.40 -14.79
CA GLY A 268 -3.28 7.45 -15.32
C GLY A 268 -1.85 7.96 -15.62
N LEU A 269 -1.52 9.24 -15.43
CA LEU A 269 -0.18 9.80 -15.65
C LEU A 269 0.90 9.10 -14.79
N LEU A 270 2.07 8.83 -15.35
CA LEU A 270 3.17 8.20 -14.60
C LEU A 270 3.82 9.21 -13.63
N ASP A 271 4.08 8.74 -12.42
CA ASP A 271 4.93 9.41 -11.42
C ASP A 271 6.35 9.63 -11.95
N ARG A 272 6.89 10.84 -11.78
CA ARG A 272 8.20 11.26 -12.32
C ARG A 272 9.13 11.84 -11.27
N MET A 273 10.43 11.76 -11.53
CA MET A 273 11.46 12.49 -10.78
C MET A 273 11.53 13.94 -11.22
N TRP A 274 11.47 14.86 -10.27
CA TRP A 274 11.61 16.30 -10.46
C TRP A 274 12.78 16.86 -9.67
N VAL A 275 13.32 17.99 -10.14
CA VAL A 275 14.26 18.82 -9.39
C VAL A 275 13.85 20.28 -9.41
N VAL A 276 14.11 21.00 -8.31
CA VAL A 276 13.96 22.45 -8.19
C VAL A 276 15.19 23.04 -7.47
N PRO A 277 15.64 24.27 -7.80
CA PRO A 277 16.67 24.94 -7.01
C PRO A 277 16.21 25.15 -5.56
N ALA A 278 17.13 24.99 -4.61
CA ALA A 278 16.85 25.16 -3.17
C ALA A 278 16.52 26.61 -2.74
N THR A 279 16.54 27.55 -3.70
CA THR A 279 16.07 28.94 -3.57
C THR A 279 14.66 29.18 -4.13
N GLY A 280 13.97 28.11 -4.56
CA GLY A 280 12.77 28.21 -5.40
C GLY A 280 13.10 28.49 -6.87
N GLY A 281 12.11 28.26 -7.73
CA GLY A 281 12.21 28.44 -9.18
C GLY A 281 11.27 27.53 -9.94
N THR A 282 11.37 27.51 -11.27
CA THR A 282 10.64 26.55 -12.11
C THR A 282 11.21 25.13 -11.90
N PRO A 283 10.40 24.14 -11.47
CA PRO A 283 10.85 22.76 -11.38
C PRO A 283 11.07 22.14 -12.76
N ARG A 284 11.83 21.04 -12.81
CA ARG A 284 12.13 20.31 -14.05
C ARG A 284 12.09 18.81 -13.83
N CYS A 285 11.28 18.12 -14.64
CA CYS A 285 11.25 16.66 -14.71
C CYS A 285 12.57 16.15 -15.31
N ILE A 286 13.22 15.19 -14.64
CA ILE A 286 14.47 14.55 -15.11
C ILE A 286 14.23 13.13 -15.65
N THR A 287 13.09 12.51 -15.37
CA THR A 287 12.66 11.23 -15.99
C THR A 287 11.59 11.42 -17.09
N ALA A 288 11.57 12.58 -17.75
CA ALA A 288 10.59 12.90 -18.81
C ALA A 288 10.65 11.94 -20.02
N ASN A 289 11.82 11.34 -20.28
CA ASN A 289 12.04 10.37 -21.36
C ASN A 289 11.93 8.90 -20.91
N LEU A 290 11.59 8.64 -19.65
CA LEU A 290 11.41 7.29 -19.10
C LEU A 290 9.92 6.93 -19.13
N ASP A 291 9.52 5.95 -19.94
CA ASP A 291 8.13 5.50 -20.01
C ASP A 291 7.84 4.38 -19.00
N LEU A 292 8.24 4.59 -17.73
CA LEU A 292 8.02 3.73 -16.57
C LEU A 292 7.66 4.62 -15.37
N ALA A 293 6.76 4.17 -14.48
CA ALA A 293 6.42 4.90 -13.27
C ALA A 293 7.58 4.85 -12.25
N VAL A 294 7.86 6.00 -11.61
CA VAL A 294 8.69 6.05 -10.40
C VAL A 294 7.90 5.46 -9.24
N GLY A 295 8.38 4.36 -8.67
CA GLY A 295 7.67 3.60 -7.64
C GLY A 295 7.71 2.09 -7.83
N ASP A 296 6.97 1.39 -6.97
CA ASP A 296 6.83 -0.06 -6.89
C ASP A 296 5.35 -0.46 -7.09
N GLY A 297 4.95 -0.65 -8.35
CA GLY A 297 3.60 -1.01 -8.76
C GLY A 297 3.32 -2.52 -8.72
N VAL A 298 4.36 -3.36 -8.60
CA VAL A 298 4.21 -4.82 -8.54
C VAL A 298 3.64 -5.22 -7.17
N ILE A 299 2.42 -5.73 -7.13
CA ILE A 299 1.77 -6.07 -5.85
C ILE A 299 2.19 -7.44 -5.27
N SER A 300 1.91 -7.63 -3.99
CA SER A 300 2.02 -8.90 -3.24
C SER A 300 0.92 -8.98 -2.18
N ASP A 301 0.60 -10.17 -1.68
CA ASP A 301 -0.20 -10.34 -0.47
C ASP A 301 0.63 -10.42 0.82
N MET A 302 1.96 -10.54 0.73
CA MET A 302 2.84 -10.81 1.87
C MET A 302 3.01 -9.62 2.82
N ARG A 303 3.13 -8.40 2.28
CA ARG A 303 3.29 -7.13 3.00
C ARG A 303 2.35 -6.05 2.44
N ALA A 304 2.07 -5.03 3.26
CA ALA A 304 1.57 -3.75 2.78
C ALA A 304 2.71 -2.93 2.13
N GLY A 305 2.35 -1.91 1.36
CA GLY A 305 3.34 -0.93 0.86
C GLY A 305 3.90 -0.04 1.97
N HIS A 306 5.05 0.54 1.73
CA HIS A 306 5.65 1.61 2.55
C HIS A 306 6.35 2.61 1.62
N GLY A 307 6.79 3.75 2.17
CA GLY A 307 7.56 4.74 1.41
C GLY A 307 8.97 4.23 1.10
N VAL A 308 9.21 3.80 -0.14
CA VAL A 308 10.56 3.48 -0.64
C VAL A 308 11.36 4.79 -0.74
N PRO A 309 12.59 4.87 -0.21
CA PRO A 309 13.38 6.08 -0.27
C PRO A 309 13.85 6.37 -1.71
N MET A 310 14.24 7.62 -1.92
CA MET A 310 15.07 8.02 -3.05
C MET A 310 16.38 8.52 -2.46
N CYS A 311 17.51 8.11 -3.02
CA CYS A 311 18.83 8.39 -2.43
C CYS A 311 19.67 9.24 -3.39
N TRP A 312 20.23 10.34 -2.90
CA TRP A 312 21.28 11.04 -3.66
C TRP A 312 22.57 10.21 -3.66
N SER A 313 23.22 10.17 -4.82
CA SER A 313 24.65 9.90 -4.94
C SER A 313 25.46 10.76 -3.96
N ARG A 314 26.56 10.21 -3.43
CA ARG A 314 27.46 10.91 -2.50
C ARG A 314 27.96 12.26 -3.05
N ASP A 315 28.23 12.32 -4.35
CA ASP A 315 28.77 13.51 -5.00
C ASP A 315 27.67 14.49 -5.47
N GLY A 316 26.39 14.10 -5.33
CA GLY A 316 25.24 14.95 -5.66
C GLY A 316 25.07 15.22 -7.16
N ASP A 317 25.40 14.24 -8.00
CA ASP A 317 25.29 14.27 -9.47
C ASP A 317 24.13 13.40 -10.00
N ARG A 318 23.81 12.29 -9.30
CA ARG A 318 22.70 11.37 -9.60
C ARG A 318 21.74 11.18 -8.41
N VAL A 319 20.47 10.87 -8.72
CA VAL A 319 19.45 10.37 -7.77
C VAL A 319 19.13 8.91 -8.11
N TYR A 320 19.02 8.05 -7.10
CA TYR A 320 18.58 6.65 -7.20
C TYR A 320 17.11 6.53 -6.75
N PHE A 321 16.32 5.74 -7.48
CA PHE A 321 14.87 5.60 -7.29
C PHE A 321 14.39 4.22 -7.79
N PRO A 322 13.25 3.71 -7.31
CA PRO A 322 12.63 2.51 -7.86
C PRO A 322 11.82 2.90 -9.12
N ALA A 323 11.77 2.03 -10.12
CA ALA A 323 10.77 2.14 -11.18
C ALA A 323 10.25 0.77 -11.62
N SER A 324 8.98 0.73 -11.98
CA SER A 324 8.25 -0.49 -12.34
C SER A 324 8.21 -0.68 -13.85
N GLY A 325 8.58 -1.87 -14.32
CA GLY A 325 8.43 -2.34 -15.70
C GLY A 325 7.81 -3.73 -15.73
N PRO A 326 7.64 -4.39 -16.90
CA PRO A 326 6.74 -5.53 -17.08
C PRO A 326 6.89 -6.69 -16.05
N GLY A 327 6.05 -6.65 -15.02
CA GLY A 327 6.03 -7.57 -13.88
C GLY A 327 7.21 -7.44 -12.90
N ALA A 328 8.03 -6.40 -12.96
CA ALA A 328 9.28 -6.28 -12.20
C ALA A 328 9.64 -4.84 -11.81
N THR A 329 9.87 -4.62 -10.51
CA THR A 329 10.40 -3.36 -9.97
C THR A 329 11.91 -3.41 -9.87
N ALA A 330 12.59 -2.41 -10.44
CA ALA A 330 14.05 -2.32 -10.52
C ALA A 330 14.57 -0.99 -9.94
N ILE A 331 15.83 -0.98 -9.50
CA ILE A 331 16.51 0.26 -9.06
C ILE A 331 17.10 0.93 -10.29
N TYR A 332 16.75 2.19 -10.49
CA TYR A 332 17.32 3.07 -11.50
C TYR A 332 18.10 4.21 -10.83
N SER A 333 18.93 4.89 -11.62
CA SER A 333 19.45 6.21 -11.27
C SER A 333 19.36 7.16 -12.46
N VAL A 334 19.28 8.46 -12.17
CA VAL A 334 19.18 9.55 -13.16
C VAL A 334 20.11 10.68 -12.74
N ASP A 335 20.82 11.29 -13.69
CA ASP A 335 21.60 12.52 -13.46
C ASP A 335 20.75 13.78 -13.68
N LEU A 336 21.33 14.94 -13.36
CA LEU A 336 20.68 16.23 -13.59
C LEU A 336 20.40 16.50 -15.08
N GLU A 337 21.13 15.89 -16.02
CA GLU A 337 20.90 16.00 -17.46
C GLU A 337 19.73 15.12 -17.95
N GLY A 338 19.30 14.12 -17.16
CA GLY A 338 18.19 13.21 -17.47
C GLY A 338 18.60 11.88 -18.10
N ASN A 339 19.88 11.49 -18.05
CA ASN A 339 20.33 10.18 -18.53
C ASN A 339 20.02 9.11 -17.47
N VAL A 340 18.97 8.33 -17.71
CA VAL A 340 18.54 7.23 -16.84
C VAL A 340 19.40 5.97 -17.08
N ARG A 341 19.73 5.24 -16.01
CA ARG A 341 20.41 3.93 -16.05
C ARG A 341 19.74 2.96 -15.08
N ALA A 342 19.53 1.71 -15.49
CA ALA A 342 19.17 0.62 -14.58
C ALA A 342 20.42 0.19 -13.79
N GLU A 343 20.33 0.21 -12.46
CA GLU A 343 21.42 -0.15 -11.54
C GLU A 343 21.30 -1.61 -11.08
N VAL A 344 20.08 -2.02 -10.72
CA VAL A 344 19.75 -3.37 -10.27
C VAL A 344 18.40 -3.76 -10.84
N ALA A 345 18.34 -4.86 -11.59
CA ALA A 345 17.13 -5.35 -12.25
C ALA A 345 17.03 -6.89 -12.18
N GLY A 346 15.99 -7.47 -12.78
CA GLY A 346 15.79 -8.91 -12.92
C GLY A 346 14.31 -9.30 -12.95
N GLN A 347 14.00 -10.58 -13.11
CA GLN A 347 12.66 -11.13 -12.93
C GLN A 347 12.36 -11.25 -11.42
N ARG A 348 12.16 -10.10 -10.77
CA ARG A 348 11.91 -9.94 -9.33
C ARG A 348 11.28 -8.57 -9.06
N ARG A 349 10.66 -8.42 -7.89
CA ARG A 349 10.26 -7.13 -7.33
C ARG A 349 11.28 -6.67 -6.30
N ILE A 350 11.97 -5.56 -6.58
CA ILE A 350 12.72 -4.81 -5.58
C ILE A 350 11.77 -3.80 -4.92
N TYR A 351 11.52 -3.95 -3.62
CA TYR A 351 10.46 -3.21 -2.91
C TYR A 351 10.99 -2.27 -1.80
N ASP A 352 12.30 -2.26 -1.57
CA ASP A 352 13.01 -1.26 -0.74
C ASP A 352 14.50 -1.30 -1.06
N PHE A 353 15.23 -0.19 -0.87
CA PHE A 353 16.68 -0.12 -1.07
C PHE A 353 17.33 1.08 -0.35
N ASP A 354 18.66 1.07 -0.30
CA ASP A 354 19.48 2.24 0.04
C ASP A 354 20.85 2.17 -0.67
N VAL A 355 21.54 3.31 -0.81
CA VAL A 355 22.80 3.47 -1.55
C VAL A 355 23.81 4.30 -0.74
N SER A 356 24.84 3.64 -0.19
CA SER A 356 25.86 4.30 0.61
C SER A 356 27.21 3.55 0.56
N GLY A 357 28.32 4.25 0.82
CA GLY A 357 29.67 3.67 0.81
C GLY A 357 30.18 3.08 -0.53
N GLY A 358 29.41 3.19 -1.63
CA GLY A 358 29.67 2.46 -2.87
C GLY A 358 29.01 1.07 -2.91
N VAL A 359 28.03 0.84 -2.03
CA VAL A 359 27.17 -0.34 -1.92
C VAL A 359 25.74 0.07 -2.26
N ILE A 360 25.00 -0.77 -2.98
CA ILE A 360 23.54 -0.71 -3.06
C ILE A 360 23.02 -1.89 -2.24
N ALA A 361 22.22 -1.65 -1.20
CA ALA A 361 21.55 -2.69 -0.44
C ALA A 361 20.06 -2.65 -0.73
N PHE A 362 19.42 -3.80 -0.91
CA PHE A 362 18.03 -3.83 -1.36
C PHE A 362 17.27 -5.07 -0.90
N ALA A 363 15.96 -4.90 -0.72
CA ALA A 363 15.02 -5.94 -0.40
C ALA A 363 14.32 -6.41 -1.69
N ALA A 364 14.50 -7.69 -2.04
CA ALA A 364 13.95 -8.27 -3.26
C ALA A 364 13.15 -9.53 -2.98
N SER A 365 11.95 -9.62 -3.55
CA SER A 365 11.14 -10.84 -3.59
C SER A 365 11.03 -11.36 -5.01
N ASP A 366 11.00 -12.68 -5.18
CA ASP A 366 10.68 -13.33 -6.45
C ASP A 366 9.40 -14.19 -6.30
N THR A 367 9.16 -15.12 -7.21
CA THR A 367 7.97 -16.00 -7.19
C THR A 367 8.13 -17.23 -6.29
N SER A 368 9.35 -17.44 -5.77
CA SER A 368 9.76 -18.55 -4.91
C SER A 368 9.91 -18.18 -3.44
N ASP A 369 10.34 -16.94 -3.14
CA ASP A 369 10.40 -16.42 -1.76
C ASP A 369 9.90 -14.96 -1.61
N PRO A 370 9.42 -14.57 -0.41
CA PRO A 370 8.65 -13.34 -0.24
C PRO A 370 9.48 -12.08 0.02
N GLY A 371 10.81 -12.16 0.00
CA GLY A 371 11.67 -11.02 0.30
C GLY A 371 12.91 -11.39 1.08
N GLU A 372 14.07 -11.13 0.49
CA GLU A 372 15.40 -11.36 1.05
C GLU A 372 16.30 -10.13 0.83
N LEU A 373 17.31 -9.99 1.68
CA LEU A 373 18.27 -8.88 1.62
C LEU A 373 19.39 -9.22 0.65
N HIS A 374 19.62 -8.34 -0.32
CA HIS A 374 20.70 -8.42 -1.31
C HIS A 374 21.59 -7.17 -1.25
N VAL A 375 22.81 -7.28 -1.74
CA VAL A 375 23.71 -6.14 -1.99
C VAL A 375 24.37 -6.24 -3.36
N VAL A 376 24.62 -5.08 -3.99
CA VAL A 376 25.61 -4.94 -5.08
C VAL A 376 26.82 -4.18 -4.57
N MET A 377 28.01 -4.76 -4.77
CA MET A 377 29.30 -4.15 -4.47
C MET A 377 30.23 -4.31 -5.66
N GLN A 378 30.81 -3.22 -6.16
CA GLN A 378 31.73 -3.23 -7.33
C GLN A 378 31.14 -3.92 -8.59
N GLY A 379 29.81 -3.92 -8.74
CA GLY A 379 29.09 -4.59 -9.84
C GLY A 379 28.85 -6.09 -9.65
N ALA A 380 29.24 -6.68 -8.53
CA ALA A 380 28.89 -8.05 -8.14
C ALA A 380 27.72 -8.04 -7.14
N GLU A 381 26.72 -8.90 -7.34
CA GLU A 381 25.59 -9.06 -6.43
C GLU A 381 25.79 -10.25 -5.47
N ALA A 382 25.33 -10.10 -4.22
CA ALA A 382 25.22 -11.19 -3.26
C ALA A 382 23.89 -11.12 -2.48
N ARG A 383 23.18 -12.25 -2.37
CA ARG A 383 22.11 -12.46 -1.39
C ARG A 383 22.73 -12.68 -0.01
N LEU A 384 22.28 -11.90 0.98
CA LEU A 384 22.83 -11.88 2.33
C LEU A 384 22.01 -12.67 3.36
N THR A 385 20.75 -12.98 3.08
CA THR A 385 19.84 -13.68 4.01
C THR A 385 19.20 -14.93 3.42
N ASP A 386 18.74 -15.81 4.31
CA ASP A 386 17.87 -16.94 4.05
C ASP A 386 16.82 -16.95 5.16
N LEU A 387 15.83 -16.07 5.05
CA LEU A 387 14.79 -15.82 6.06
C LEU A 387 13.72 -16.92 6.07
N ASN A 388 13.52 -17.63 4.95
CA ASN A 388 12.46 -18.62 4.78
C ASN A 388 12.97 -20.01 4.32
N PRO A 389 14.01 -20.59 4.95
CA PRO A 389 14.67 -21.82 4.48
C PRO A 389 13.73 -23.03 4.43
N TRP A 390 12.66 -22.99 5.22
CA TRP A 390 11.62 -24.02 5.31
C TRP A 390 10.74 -24.12 4.06
N LEU A 391 10.72 -23.12 3.17
CA LEU A 391 10.01 -23.19 1.88
C LEU A 391 10.55 -24.32 1.00
N ARG A 392 11.81 -24.74 1.19
CA ARG A 392 12.42 -25.91 0.53
C ARG A 392 11.75 -27.23 0.92
N GLU A 393 10.97 -27.26 2.00
CA GLU A 393 10.14 -28.40 2.43
C GLU A 393 8.70 -28.34 1.86
N ARG A 394 8.40 -27.34 1.03
CA ARG A 394 7.07 -27.12 0.44
C ARG A 394 7.09 -27.23 -1.08
N TYR A 395 5.91 -27.42 -1.63
CA TYR A 395 5.68 -27.23 -3.06
C TYR A 395 5.42 -25.74 -3.28
N ILE A 396 6.27 -25.11 -4.06
CA ILE A 396 6.14 -23.73 -4.53
C ILE A 396 5.97 -23.80 -6.05
N ALA A 397 4.77 -23.46 -6.52
CA ALA A 397 4.45 -23.42 -7.94
C ALA A 397 5.25 -22.31 -8.62
N GLN A 398 5.97 -22.67 -9.68
CA GLN A 398 6.66 -21.70 -10.54
C GLN A 398 5.68 -21.23 -11.63
N PRO A 399 5.64 -19.93 -11.97
CA PRO A 399 4.79 -19.44 -13.03
C PRO A 399 5.36 -19.74 -14.41
N GLU A 400 4.50 -20.17 -15.33
CA GLU A 400 4.80 -20.16 -16.75
C GLU A 400 4.29 -18.84 -17.35
N GLU A 401 5.21 -17.99 -17.83
CA GLU A 401 4.92 -16.71 -18.47
C GLU A 401 4.33 -16.92 -19.88
N HIS A 402 3.31 -16.12 -20.21
CA HIS A 402 2.59 -16.15 -21.46
C HIS A 402 2.27 -14.72 -21.94
N SER A 403 2.41 -14.48 -23.25
CA SER A 403 1.96 -13.24 -23.90
C SER A 403 0.61 -13.45 -24.57
N PHE A 404 -0.32 -12.52 -24.35
CA PHE A 404 -1.69 -12.56 -24.88
C PHE A 404 -1.94 -11.38 -25.80
N THR A 405 -2.65 -11.61 -26.91
CA THR A 405 -3.02 -10.53 -27.85
C THR A 405 -4.49 -10.18 -27.68
N ALA A 406 -4.79 -8.90 -27.48
CA ALA A 406 -6.14 -8.36 -27.43
C ALA A 406 -6.76 -8.24 -28.84
N PRO A 407 -8.10 -8.13 -28.99
CA PRO A 407 -8.73 -8.02 -30.30
C PRO A 407 -8.35 -6.77 -31.11
N ASP A 408 -7.87 -5.71 -30.43
CA ASP A 408 -7.35 -4.49 -31.05
C ASP A 408 -5.81 -4.44 -31.15
N GLY A 409 -5.14 -5.59 -30.96
CA GLY A 409 -3.72 -5.78 -31.27
C GLY A 409 -2.73 -5.51 -30.13
N TRP A 410 -3.19 -5.02 -28.97
CA TRP A 410 -2.34 -4.88 -27.79
C TRP A 410 -1.79 -6.22 -27.32
N VAL A 411 -0.55 -6.24 -26.82
CA VAL A 411 0.10 -7.43 -26.26
C VAL A 411 0.24 -7.24 -24.75
N MET A 412 -0.15 -8.25 -23.99
CA MET A 412 -0.24 -8.24 -22.52
C MET A 412 0.54 -9.41 -21.94
N GLN A 413 1.07 -9.24 -20.73
CA GLN A 413 1.79 -10.26 -19.98
C GLN A 413 0.85 -10.95 -18.98
N GLY A 414 1.04 -12.24 -18.79
CA GLY A 414 0.38 -13.00 -17.73
C GLY A 414 1.08 -14.33 -17.46
N TRP A 415 0.62 -15.03 -16.43
CA TRP A 415 1.28 -16.21 -15.90
C TRP A 415 0.29 -17.29 -15.49
N LEU A 416 0.72 -18.54 -15.61
CA LEU A 416 -0.04 -19.72 -15.18
C LEU A 416 0.74 -20.51 -14.12
N LEU A 417 0.21 -20.59 -12.89
CA LEU A 417 0.70 -21.55 -11.89
C LEU A 417 0.07 -22.92 -12.13
N LYS A 418 0.88 -23.96 -11.92
CA LYS A 418 0.45 -25.37 -12.01
C LYS A 418 0.42 -26.03 -10.62
N PRO A 419 -0.47 -27.01 -10.40
CA PRO A 419 -0.59 -27.71 -9.13
C PRO A 419 0.48 -28.80 -8.91
N PRO A 420 0.66 -29.27 -7.66
CA PRO A 420 1.55 -30.39 -7.35
C PRO A 420 1.23 -31.63 -8.19
N GLY A 421 2.23 -32.18 -8.88
CA GLY A 421 2.05 -33.38 -9.71
C GLY A 421 1.20 -33.16 -10.96
N PHE A 422 1.25 -31.95 -11.54
CA PHE A 422 0.63 -31.63 -12.82
C PHE A 422 0.95 -32.67 -13.91
N ASP A 423 -0.08 -33.03 -14.67
CA ASP A 423 -0.08 -34.07 -15.69
C ASP A 423 -0.83 -33.52 -16.92
N PRO A 424 -0.15 -33.26 -18.05
CA PRO A 424 -0.76 -32.62 -19.21
C PRO A 424 -1.80 -33.49 -19.94
N SER A 425 -2.06 -34.72 -19.48
CA SER A 425 -3.16 -35.55 -19.96
C SER A 425 -4.49 -35.34 -19.21
N LYS A 426 -4.51 -34.48 -18.17
CA LYS A 426 -5.68 -34.23 -17.32
C LYS A 426 -6.24 -32.81 -17.47
N LEU A 427 -7.54 -32.66 -17.18
CA LEU A 427 -8.22 -31.38 -17.04
C LEU A 427 -8.25 -30.93 -15.58
N TYR A 428 -7.89 -29.68 -15.34
CA TYR A 428 -7.76 -29.07 -14.01
C TYR A 428 -8.77 -27.94 -13.82
N PRO A 429 -9.36 -27.80 -12.62
CA PRO A 429 -10.11 -26.60 -12.28
C PRO A 429 -9.16 -25.39 -12.28
N LEU A 430 -9.65 -24.22 -12.68
CA LEU A 430 -8.86 -23.00 -12.81
C LEU A 430 -9.46 -21.88 -11.96
N VAL A 431 -8.62 -21.12 -11.26
CA VAL A 431 -8.99 -19.84 -10.66
C VAL A 431 -8.25 -18.74 -11.44
N MET A 432 -9.00 -17.74 -11.89
CA MET A 432 -8.45 -16.53 -12.49
C MET A 432 -8.41 -15.41 -11.45
N GLU A 433 -7.25 -14.82 -11.19
CA GLU A 433 -7.08 -13.77 -10.18
C GLU A 433 -6.79 -12.41 -10.84
N VAL A 434 -7.45 -11.36 -10.35
CA VAL A 434 -7.39 -9.98 -10.91
C VAL A 434 -6.88 -8.99 -9.86
N HIS A 435 -5.88 -8.19 -10.22
CA HIS A 435 -5.22 -7.26 -9.29
C HIS A 435 -6.09 -6.04 -8.93
N GLY A 436 -5.75 -5.40 -7.81
CA GLY A 436 -6.27 -4.07 -7.47
C GLY A 436 -5.60 -2.96 -8.27
N GLY A 437 -5.98 -1.70 -8.05
CA GLY A 437 -5.46 -0.55 -8.79
C GLY A 437 -6.60 0.33 -9.33
N PRO A 438 -6.73 0.52 -10.65
CA PRO A 438 -6.18 -0.34 -11.72
C PRO A 438 -4.68 -0.17 -11.99
N HIS A 439 -4.08 0.96 -11.59
CA HIS A 439 -2.66 1.28 -11.82
C HIS A 439 -1.73 0.58 -10.81
N ALA A 440 -1.70 -0.74 -10.91
CA ALA A 440 -0.75 -1.64 -10.27
C ALA A 440 -0.55 -2.83 -11.20
N GLU A 441 0.33 -3.77 -10.87
CA GLU A 441 0.57 -4.96 -11.70
C GLU A 441 0.84 -6.22 -10.87
N TYR A 442 0.49 -7.38 -11.40
CA TYR A 442 1.09 -8.64 -10.98
C TYR A 442 2.47 -8.82 -11.63
N GLY A 443 3.28 -9.71 -11.09
CA GLY A 443 4.61 -9.91 -11.63
C GLY A 443 5.41 -10.99 -10.93
N TRP A 444 6.73 -10.80 -10.93
CA TRP A 444 7.72 -11.66 -10.32
C TRP A 444 7.81 -11.43 -8.81
N ALA A 445 6.71 -11.70 -8.11
CA ALA A 445 6.57 -11.52 -6.66
C ALA A 445 5.76 -12.68 -6.05
N PHE A 446 6.00 -12.94 -4.75
CA PHE A 446 5.37 -14.05 -4.04
C PHE A 446 3.94 -13.72 -3.62
N PHE A 447 3.02 -14.65 -3.87
CA PHE A 447 1.63 -14.61 -3.40
C PHE A 447 1.30 -15.88 -2.62
N HIS A 448 1.08 -15.76 -1.31
CA HIS A 448 0.68 -16.89 -0.45
C HIS A 448 -0.67 -17.47 -0.86
N GLU A 449 -1.63 -16.61 -1.23
CA GLU A 449 -2.94 -16.96 -1.76
C GLU A 449 -2.84 -17.86 -3.00
N PHE A 450 -2.03 -17.45 -3.98
CA PHE A 450 -1.86 -18.19 -5.22
C PHE A 450 -1.16 -19.53 -4.99
N GLN A 451 -0.16 -19.56 -4.08
CA GLN A 451 0.54 -20.79 -3.73
C GLN A 451 -0.33 -21.78 -2.94
N VAL A 452 -1.28 -21.30 -2.12
CA VAL A 452 -2.30 -22.13 -1.48
C VAL A 452 -3.28 -22.70 -2.52
N LEU A 453 -3.80 -21.87 -3.43
CA LEU A 453 -4.73 -22.32 -4.47
C LEU A 453 -4.08 -23.33 -5.43
N ALA A 454 -2.88 -23.05 -5.95
CA ALA A 454 -2.11 -24.01 -6.75
C ALA A 454 -1.84 -25.30 -5.95
N GLY A 455 -1.46 -25.16 -4.67
CA GLY A 455 -1.24 -26.26 -3.74
C GLY A 455 -2.46 -27.17 -3.52
N MET A 456 -3.69 -26.63 -3.61
CA MET A 456 -4.94 -27.39 -3.52
C MET A 456 -5.31 -28.16 -4.79
N GLY A 457 -4.63 -27.91 -5.92
CA GLY A 457 -4.91 -28.59 -7.18
C GLY A 457 -5.53 -27.72 -8.28
N PHE A 458 -5.64 -26.40 -8.06
CA PHE A 458 -6.07 -25.46 -9.09
C PHE A 458 -4.93 -25.11 -10.05
N LEU A 459 -5.27 -24.81 -11.30
CA LEU A 459 -4.49 -23.86 -12.10
C LEU A 459 -4.79 -22.45 -11.59
N VAL A 460 -3.78 -21.60 -11.40
CA VAL A 460 -3.99 -20.19 -11.06
C VAL A 460 -3.51 -19.34 -12.22
N PHE A 461 -4.41 -18.61 -12.85
CA PHE A 461 -4.11 -17.71 -13.97
C PHE A 461 -4.24 -16.25 -13.52
N TYR A 462 -3.21 -15.45 -13.76
CA TYR A 462 -3.20 -14.03 -13.44
C TYR A 462 -2.45 -13.24 -14.52
N MET A 463 -2.84 -11.99 -14.75
CA MET A 463 -2.29 -11.17 -15.85
C MET A 463 -2.47 -9.67 -15.61
N ASN A 464 -1.82 -8.88 -16.46
CA ASN A 464 -1.87 -7.42 -16.47
C ASN A 464 -2.64 -6.95 -17.73
N PRO A 465 -3.94 -6.61 -17.62
CA PRO A 465 -4.72 -6.02 -18.72
C PRO A 465 -4.35 -4.54 -18.91
N ARG A 466 -4.83 -3.88 -19.97
CA ARG A 466 -4.61 -2.44 -20.11
C ARG A 466 -5.16 -1.68 -18.90
N GLY A 467 -4.39 -0.72 -18.41
CA GLY A 467 -4.62 -0.07 -17.12
C GLY A 467 -3.58 -0.39 -16.05
N SER A 468 -2.91 -1.55 -16.11
CA SER A 468 -1.80 -1.87 -15.19
C SER A 468 -0.65 -0.87 -15.33
N ASP A 469 0.16 -0.75 -14.28
CA ASP A 469 1.46 -0.07 -14.37
C ASP A 469 2.51 -0.95 -15.08
N GLY A 470 3.70 -0.41 -15.35
CA GLY A 470 4.84 -1.16 -15.89
C GLY A 470 4.93 -1.26 -17.43
N TYR A 471 3.89 -0.86 -18.17
CA TYR A 471 3.81 -0.96 -19.65
C TYR A 471 3.75 0.39 -20.38
N GLY A 472 4.15 1.48 -19.71
CA GLY A 472 4.15 2.84 -20.24
C GLY A 472 2.83 3.59 -20.09
N GLU A 473 2.90 4.92 -20.17
CA GLU A 473 1.82 5.83 -19.81
C GLU A 473 0.57 5.64 -20.68
N VAL A 474 0.75 5.27 -21.95
CA VAL A 474 -0.35 5.03 -22.90
C VAL A 474 -1.12 3.75 -22.56
N PHE A 475 -0.47 2.72 -22.01
CA PHE A 475 -1.12 1.50 -21.56
C PHE A 475 -1.87 1.73 -20.24
N ARG A 476 -1.21 2.41 -19.29
CA ARG A 476 -1.77 2.77 -17.98
C ARG A 476 -3.02 3.64 -18.11
N ARG A 477 -2.98 4.65 -18.98
CA ARG A 477 -4.13 5.55 -19.25
C ARG A 477 -5.27 4.89 -20.05
N ALA A 478 -5.08 3.72 -20.65
CA ALA A 478 -6.08 3.12 -21.53
C ALA A 478 -7.35 2.60 -20.82
N VAL A 479 -7.35 2.54 -19.48
CA VAL A 479 -8.50 2.16 -18.65
C VAL A 479 -9.23 3.38 -18.04
N VAL A 480 -8.66 4.58 -18.10
CA VAL A 480 -9.22 5.80 -17.50
C VAL A 480 -10.61 6.06 -18.06
N LYS A 481 -11.63 6.10 -17.20
CA LYS A 481 -13.06 6.23 -17.59
C LYS A 481 -13.58 5.10 -18.49
N ASP A 482 -12.81 4.00 -18.64
CA ASP A 482 -13.17 2.76 -19.35
C ASP A 482 -13.22 1.49 -18.48
N TRP A 483 -13.34 1.61 -17.15
CA TRP A 483 -13.49 0.46 -16.24
C TRP A 483 -14.64 -0.47 -16.70
N GLY A 484 -14.35 -1.77 -16.84
CA GLY A 484 -15.29 -2.79 -17.35
C GLY A 484 -15.43 -2.84 -18.89
N GLY A 485 -14.79 -1.93 -19.62
CA GLY A 485 -14.73 -1.91 -21.08
C GLY A 485 -13.64 -2.82 -21.64
N LYS A 486 -12.55 -2.21 -22.11
CA LYS A 486 -11.45 -2.93 -22.79
C LYS A 486 -10.60 -3.80 -21.85
N ASP A 487 -10.43 -3.38 -20.61
CA ASP A 487 -9.84 -4.14 -19.51
C ASP A 487 -10.50 -5.52 -19.29
N TYR A 488 -11.83 -5.58 -19.34
CA TYR A 488 -12.60 -6.82 -19.26
C TYR A 488 -12.43 -7.68 -20.51
N ILE A 489 -12.42 -7.06 -21.70
CA ILE A 489 -12.17 -7.75 -22.97
C ILE A 489 -10.79 -8.41 -22.97
N ASP A 490 -9.76 -7.71 -22.47
CA ASP A 490 -8.39 -8.22 -22.32
C ASP A 490 -8.34 -9.49 -21.46
N LEU A 491 -8.91 -9.41 -20.25
CA LEU A 491 -8.98 -10.53 -19.30
C LEU A 491 -9.69 -11.75 -19.89
N MET A 492 -10.84 -11.57 -20.55
CA MET A 492 -11.57 -12.69 -21.16
C MET A 492 -10.84 -13.27 -22.38
N THR A 493 -10.25 -12.41 -23.23
CA THR A 493 -9.54 -12.82 -24.45
C THR A 493 -8.24 -13.56 -24.13
N ALA A 494 -7.57 -13.20 -23.03
CA ALA A 494 -6.41 -13.91 -22.54
C ALA A 494 -6.80 -15.27 -21.91
N LEU A 495 -7.87 -15.33 -21.12
CA LEU A 495 -8.40 -16.59 -20.57
C LEU A 495 -8.78 -17.59 -21.69
N ASP A 496 -9.40 -17.13 -22.76
CA ASP A 496 -9.71 -17.97 -23.93
C ASP A 496 -8.42 -18.50 -24.60
N GLN A 497 -7.39 -17.65 -24.73
CA GLN A 497 -6.07 -18.08 -25.22
C GLN A 497 -5.36 -19.07 -24.29
N VAL A 498 -5.50 -18.96 -22.96
CA VAL A 498 -4.98 -19.99 -22.02
C VAL A 498 -5.68 -21.32 -22.24
N ILE A 499 -7.00 -21.32 -22.36
CA ILE A 499 -7.80 -22.54 -22.57
C ILE A 499 -7.41 -23.22 -23.89
N GLU A 500 -7.38 -22.47 -25.00
CA GLU A 500 -7.05 -23.01 -26.32
C GLU A 500 -5.60 -23.53 -26.41
N ARG A 501 -4.62 -22.74 -25.95
CA ARG A 501 -3.19 -23.08 -26.09
C ARG A 501 -2.75 -24.22 -25.17
N THR A 502 -3.31 -24.31 -23.96
CA THR A 502 -2.85 -25.29 -22.95
C THR A 502 -3.64 -26.60 -22.99
N GLY A 503 -4.93 -26.57 -23.37
CA GLY A 503 -5.79 -27.76 -23.45
C GLY A 503 -6.09 -28.48 -22.13
N VAL A 504 -5.57 -27.99 -20.99
CA VAL A 504 -5.67 -28.62 -19.66
C VAL A 504 -6.66 -27.94 -18.72
N VAL A 505 -7.36 -26.88 -19.17
CA VAL A 505 -8.37 -26.18 -18.37
C VAL A 505 -9.71 -26.90 -18.43
N ASP A 506 -10.26 -27.26 -17.28
CA ASP A 506 -11.64 -27.74 -17.15
C ASP A 506 -12.61 -26.55 -17.20
N THR A 507 -13.15 -26.28 -18.40
CA THR A 507 -14.05 -25.14 -18.64
C THR A 507 -15.40 -25.25 -17.92
N ALA A 508 -15.73 -26.39 -17.31
CA ALA A 508 -16.90 -26.54 -16.44
C ALA A 508 -16.59 -26.24 -14.95
N ARG A 509 -15.32 -25.98 -14.60
CA ARG A 509 -14.81 -25.80 -13.23
C ARG A 509 -13.80 -24.64 -13.15
N MET A 510 -14.14 -23.52 -13.80
CA MET A 510 -13.42 -22.24 -13.67
C MET A 510 -14.04 -21.36 -12.57
N GLY A 511 -13.22 -20.61 -11.84
CA GLY A 511 -13.63 -19.53 -10.94
C GLY A 511 -12.85 -18.24 -11.20
N ILE A 512 -13.30 -17.13 -10.61
CA ILE A 512 -12.67 -15.81 -10.69
C ILE A 512 -12.56 -15.17 -9.30
N GLY A 513 -11.42 -14.56 -9.01
CA GLY A 513 -11.12 -13.84 -7.78
C GLY A 513 -10.50 -12.47 -8.07
N GLY A 514 -10.61 -11.55 -7.11
CA GLY A 514 -9.93 -10.27 -7.19
C GLY A 514 -10.27 -9.34 -6.03
N GLY A 515 -9.38 -8.37 -5.80
CA GLY A 515 -9.51 -7.41 -4.70
C GLY A 515 -9.45 -5.96 -5.13
N SER A 516 -10.17 -5.05 -4.46
CA SER A 516 -10.24 -3.62 -4.83
C SER A 516 -10.91 -3.46 -6.21
N TYR A 517 -10.28 -2.74 -7.14
CA TYR A 517 -10.59 -2.76 -8.57
C TYR A 517 -10.71 -4.19 -9.15
N GLY A 518 -9.89 -5.15 -8.72
CA GLY A 518 -10.04 -6.56 -9.11
C GLY A 518 -11.32 -7.22 -8.58
N GLY A 519 -11.83 -6.74 -7.44
CA GLY A 519 -13.14 -7.11 -6.90
C GLY A 519 -14.28 -6.47 -7.70
N PHE A 520 -14.14 -5.21 -8.10
CA PHE A 520 -15.02 -4.57 -9.09
C PHE A 520 -15.07 -5.38 -10.39
N MET A 521 -13.92 -5.78 -10.93
CA MET A 521 -13.82 -6.58 -12.16
C MET A 521 -14.39 -8.00 -11.97
N THR A 522 -14.23 -8.60 -10.80
CA THR A 522 -14.89 -9.87 -10.42
C THR A 522 -16.41 -9.73 -10.44
N ASN A 523 -16.94 -8.66 -9.82
CA ASN A 523 -18.37 -8.34 -9.82
C ASN A 523 -18.87 -8.09 -11.26
N TRP A 524 -18.12 -7.32 -12.05
CA TRP A 524 -18.43 -6.99 -13.45
C TRP A 524 -18.49 -8.22 -14.33
N ALA A 525 -17.47 -9.09 -14.25
CA ALA A 525 -17.37 -10.29 -15.07
C ALA A 525 -18.55 -11.24 -14.84
N ILE A 526 -18.97 -11.50 -13.59
CA ILE A 526 -20.14 -12.36 -13.34
C ILE A 526 -21.48 -11.71 -13.73
N GLY A 527 -21.51 -10.38 -13.90
CA GLY A 527 -22.65 -9.66 -14.52
C GLY A 527 -22.70 -9.81 -16.05
N HIS A 528 -21.58 -10.14 -16.69
CA HIS A 528 -21.43 -10.16 -18.15
C HIS A 528 -21.13 -11.55 -18.75
N THR A 529 -20.78 -12.55 -17.94
CA THR A 529 -20.58 -13.92 -18.40
C THR A 529 -20.92 -14.97 -17.34
N ASN A 530 -21.47 -16.09 -17.81
CA ASN A 530 -21.82 -17.25 -16.98
C ASN A 530 -20.79 -18.39 -17.10
N ARG A 531 -19.56 -18.09 -17.56
CA ARG A 531 -18.47 -19.09 -17.72
C ARG A 531 -17.86 -19.56 -16.39
N PHE A 532 -18.04 -18.79 -15.31
CA PHE A 532 -17.48 -19.08 -13.99
C PHE A 532 -18.48 -19.83 -13.09
N SER A 533 -18.01 -20.92 -12.48
CA SER A 533 -18.75 -21.74 -11.51
C SER A 533 -18.62 -21.26 -10.06
N ALA A 534 -17.72 -20.32 -9.77
CA ALA A 534 -17.56 -19.65 -8.48
C ALA A 534 -16.90 -18.27 -8.68
N ALA A 535 -17.19 -17.34 -7.77
CA ALA A 535 -16.52 -16.05 -7.71
C ALA A 535 -16.18 -15.65 -6.26
N VAL A 536 -15.09 -14.91 -6.08
CA VAL A 536 -14.60 -14.40 -4.80
C VAL A 536 -14.25 -12.92 -4.97
N SER A 537 -15.14 -12.04 -4.54
CA SER A 537 -14.96 -10.59 -4.66
C SER A 537 -14.58 -9.99 -3.32
N MET A 538 -13.47 -9.24 -3.30
CA MET A 538 -12.81 -8.85 -2.06
C MET A 538 -12.67 -7.33 -2.01
N ARG A 539 -13.08 -6.70 -0.90
CA ARG A 539 -12.95 -5.25 -0.64
C ARG A 539 -13.31 -4.43 -1.89
N SER A 540 -14.46 -4.77 -2.47
CA SER A 540 -14.80 -4.52 -3.87
C SER A 540 -15.77 -3.37 -4.02
N ILE A 541 -15.70 -2.67 -5.15
CA ILE A 541 -16.74 -1.72 -5.58
C ILE A 541 -17.84 -2.46 -6.37
N SER A 542 -19.10 -2.08 -6.22
CA SER A 542 -20.23 -2.61 -7.01
C SER A 542 -21.15 -1.53 -7.59
N ASN A 543 -21.10 -0.31 -7.06
CA ASN A 543 -21.91 0.84 -7.41
C ASN A 543 -21.05 2.12 -7.40
N LEU A 544 -20.54 2.53 -8.57
CA LEU A 544 -19.71 3.73 -8.71
C LEU A 544 -20.46 5.02 -8.34
N VAL A 545 -21.80 5.04 -8.46
CA VAL A 545 -22.63 6.20 -8.10
C VAL A 545 -22.68 6.41 -6.59
N SER A 546 -22.72 5.33 -5.79
CA SER A 546 -22.64 5.47 -4.32
C SER A 546 -21.20 5.59 -3.83
N GLU A 547 -20.22 5.04 -4.54
CA GLU A 547 -18.81 5.04 -4.11
C GLU A 547 -18.09 6.37 -4.29
N TYR A 548 -18.44 7.16 -5.32
CA TYR A 548 -17.73 8.38 -5.75
C TYR A 548 -17.36 9.36 -4.62
N SER A 549 -18.22 9.49 -3.60
CA SER A 549 -17.99 10.34 -2.42
C SER A 549 -17.98 9.56 -1.10
N GLN A 550 -17.75 8.25 -1.15
CA GLN A 550 -17.67 7.36 0.04
C GLN A 550 -16.27 6.84 0.33
N HIS A 551 -15.34 6.80 -0.63
CA HIS A 551 -13.94 6.50 -0.35
C HIS A 551 -13.20 7.68 0.33
N ASP A 552 -11.95 7.47 0.73
CA ASP A 552 -11.03 8.45 1.29
C ASP A 552 -10.31 9.29 0.21
N ILE A 553 -9.94 8.67 -0.92
CA ILE A 553 -9.16 9.30 -2.01
C ILE A 553 -10.02 10.07 -3.04
N VAL A 554 -10.99 10.88 -2.59
CA VAL A 554 -12.06 11.47 -3.45
C VAL A 554 -11.52 12.16 -4.71
N LEU A 555 -10.49 13.02 -4.58
CA LEU A 555 -9.93 13.77 -5.71
C LEU A 555 -9.25 12.90 -6.78
N TRP A 556 -8.71 11.74 -6.40
CA TRP A 556 -8.21 10.74 -7.36
C TRP A 556 -9.36 10.07 -8.12
N GLY A 557 -10.47 9.82 -7.43
CA GLY A 557 -11.69 9.26 -8.01
C GLY A 557 -12.28 10.14 -9.12
N GLU A 558 -12.26 11.47 -8.95
CA GLU A 558 -12.71 12.42 -9.98
C GLU A 558 -11.90 12.31 -11.30
N LEU A 559 -10.59 12.09 -11.20
CA LEU A 559 -9.75 11.93 -12.37
C LEU A 559 -10.03 10.59 -13.08
N GLU A 560 -10.10 9.48 -12.34
CA GLU A 560 -10.26 8.14 -12.91
C GLU A 560 -11.68 7.82 -13.40
N LEU A 561 -12.70 8.28 -12.66
CA LEU A 561 -14.11 8.01 -12.94
C LEU A 561 -14.78 9.11 -13.77
N GLY A 562 -14.26 10.34 -13.71
CA GLY A 562 -14.86 11.52 -14.36
C GLY A 562 -15.45 12.52 -13.37
N PRO A 563 -15.95 13.67 -13.86
CA PRO A 563 -16.43 14.76 -13.01
C PRO A 563 -17.64 14.35 -12.14
N PRO A 564 -17.96 15.12 -11.08
CA PRO A 564 -18.98 14.75 -10.09
C PRO A 564 -20.33 14.35 -10.71
N PRO A 565 -20.87 13.16 -10.39
CA PRO A 565 -21.97 12.53 -11.12
C PRO A 565 -23.37 13.12 -10.85
N TRP A 566 -23.47 14.21 -10.10
CA TRP A 566 -24.76 14.78 -9.67
C TRP A 566 -25.59 15.41 -10.81
N PRO A 567 -25.01 15.99 -11.88
CA PRO A 567 -25.77 16.42 -13.06
C PRO A 567 -26.23 15.26 -13.95
N ASP A 568 -25.42 14.20 -14.04
CA ASP A 568 -25.69 13.00 -14.84
C ASP A 568 -24.94 11.79 -14.25
N PRO A 569 -25.63 10.88 -13.53
CA PRO A 569 -25.03 9.68 -12.96
C PRO A 569 -25.02 8.49 -13.94
N ASP A 570 -25.63 8.58 -15.12
CA ASP A 570 -25.85 7.41 -15.98
C ASP A 570 -24.52 6.82 -16.48
N ALA A 571 -23.49 7.63 -16.69
CA ALA A 571 -22.15 7.15 -17.08
C ALA A 571 -21.51 6.22 -16.02
N LEU A 572 -21.60 6.58 -14.74
CA LEU A 572 -21.12 5.73 -13.64
C LEU A 572 -22.08 4.56 -13.37
N TRP A 573 -23.37 4.73 -13.63
CA TRP A 573 -24.36 3.66 -13.49
C TRP A 573 -24.20 2.58 -14.57
N GLU A 574 -23.97 2.94 -15.84
CA GLU A 574 -23.57 2.00 -16.89
C GLU A 574 -22.31 1.21 -16.51
N ARG A 575 -21.35 1.81 -15.80
CA ARG A 575 -20.14 1.11 -15.31
C ARG A 575 -20.28 0.47 -13.93
N SER A 576 -21.46 0.43 -13.33
CA SER A 576 -21.68 -0.14 -11.99
C SER A 576 -22.09 -1.62 -12.06
N PRO A 577 -21.27 -2.58 -11.57
CA PRO A 577 -21.60 -4.01 -11.59
C PRO A 577 -22.99 -4.37 -11.05
N ILE A 578 -23.47 -3.69 -10.01
CA ILE A 578 -24.79 -3.96 -9.41
C ILE A 578 -25.96 -3.72 -10.38
N LYS A 579 -25.80 -2.90 -11.42
CA LYS A 579 -26.80 -2.73 -12.48
C LYS A 579 -27.10 -4.06 -13.19
N TYR A 580 -26.08 -4.91 -13.32
CA TYR A 580 -26.12 -6.21 -14.00
C TYR A 580 -26.40 -7.37 -13.03
N VAL A 581 -26.73 -7.10 -11.76
CA VAL A 581 -26.97 -8.13 -10.71
C VAL A 581 -28.05 -9.15 -11.06
N ARG A 582 -28.95 -8.84 -12.01
CA ARG A 582 -29.93 -9.79 -12.53
C ARG A 582 -29.30 -10.92 -13.34
N GLU A 583 -28.18 -10.70 -14.01
CA GLU A 583 -27.52 -11.71 -14.86
C GLU A 583 -26.52 -12.58 -14.09
N MET A 584 -26.09 -12.13 -12.91
CA MET A 584 -25.21 -12.86 -12.00
C MET A 584 -25.86 -14.16 -11.50
N LYS A 585 -25.41 -15.31 -12.00
CA LYS A 585 -25.78 -16.65 -11.50
C LYS A 585 -24.65 -17.36 -10.76
N THR A 586 -23.41 -16.88 -10.92
CA THR A 586 -22.21 -17.45 -10.30
C THR A 586 -22.28 -17.33 -8.77
N PRO A 587 -22.05 -18.41 -8.01
CA PRO A 587 -21.96 -18.35 -6.55
C PRO A 587 -20.84 -17.41 -6.08
N LEU A 588 -21.21 -16.34 -5.37
CA LEU A 588 -20.30 -15.26 -4.96
C LEU A 588 -19.99 -15.29 -3.47
N LEU A 589 -18.70 -15.34 -3.12
CA LEU A 589 -18.22 -14.94 -1.80
C LEU A 589 -17.82 -13.47 -1.85
N LEU A 590 -18.36 -12.66 -0.93
CA LEU A 590 -17.95 -11.28 -0.68
C LEU A 590 -17.15 -11.23 0.61
N THR A 591 -15.98 -10.56 0.61
CA THR A 591 -15.16 -10.36 1.82
C THR A 591 -14.73 -8.91 1.97
N CYS A 592 -14.96 -8.27 3.12
CA CYS A 592 -14.57 -6.87 3.36
C CYS A 592 -14.09 -6.63 4.80
N GLY A 593 -13.29 -5.58 4.99
CA GLY A 593 -13.00 -5.03 6.31
C GLY A 593 -14.15 -4.14 6.80
N GLU A 594 -14.40 -4.09 8.11
CA GLU A 594 -15.41 -3.17 8.68
C GLU A 594 -14.90 -1.72 8.82
N MET A 595 -13.59 -1.52 8.72
CA MET A 595 -12.92 -0.23 8.65
C MET A 595 -12.25 -0.02 7.28
N ASP A 596 -12.77 -0.66 6.23
CA ASP A 596 -12.38 -0.37 4.84
C ASP A 596 -12.96 0.98 4.43
N LEU A 597 -12.07 1.97 4.30
CA LEU A 597 -12.41 3.35 3.95
C LEU A 597 -11.97 3.70 2.51
N ARG A 598 -11.32 2.75 1.82
CA ARG A 598 -10.87 2.84 0.42
C ARG A 598 -11.89 2.26 -0.56
N CYS A 599 -12.62 1.23 -0.16
CA CYS A 599 -13.78 0.68 -0.86
C CYS A 599 -14.88 0.42 0.17
N ALA A 600 -15.83 1.35 0.28
CA ALA A 600 -16.73 1.41 1.42
C ALA A 600 -17.56 0.11 1.60
N ILE A 601 -17.80 -0.29 2.85
CA ILE A 601 -18.50 -1.54 3.17
C ILE A 601 -19.88 -1.67 2.52
N SER A 602 -20.55 -0.54 2.30
CA SER A 602 -21.77 -0.37 1.49
C SER A 602 -21.70 -1.10 0.15
N GLN A 603 -20.57 -1.06 -0.55
CA GLN A 603 -20.37 -1.72 -1.84
C GLN A 603 -20.54 -3.24 -1.78
N SER A 604 -20.16 -3.86 -0.66
CA SER A 604 -20.35 -5.29 -0.42
C SER A 604 -21.78 -5.60 0.07
N GLU A 605 -22.38 -4.70 0.85
CA GLU A 605 -23.73 -4.87 1.40
C GLU A 605 -24.83 -4.67 0.36
N GLU A 606 -24.72 -3.67 -0.51
CA GLU A 606 -25.64 -3.41 -1.62
C GLU A 606 -25.73 -4.65 -2.54
N LEU A 607 -24.58 -5.16 -2.99
CA LEU A 607 -24.50 -6.32 -3.88
C LEU A 607 -24.95 -7.62 -3.20
N PHE A 608 -24.55 -7.86 -1.95
CA PHE A 608 -25.05 -8.99 -1.17
C PHE A 608 -26.58 -8.94 -1.03
N GLY A 609 -27.13 -7.79 -0.62
CA GLY A 609 -28.57 -7.59 -0.47
C GLY A 609 -29.33 -7.86 -1.76
N ALA A 610 -28.87 -7.30 -2.89
CA ALA A 610 -29.48 -7.50 -4.20
C ALA A 610 -29.44 -8.98 -4.65
N LEU A 611 -28.30 -9.66 -4.51
CA LEU A 611 -28.16 -11.08 -4.85
C LEU A 611 -29.06 -11.98 -3.99
N ARG A 612 -29.14 -11.71 -2.68
CA ARG A 612 -30.00 -12.48 -1.75
C ARG A 612 -31.49 -12.24 -2.01
N LEU A 613 -31.91 -11.02 -2.35
CA LEU A 613 -33.28 -10.71 -2.77
C LEU A 613 -33.65 -11.40 -4.10
N LEU A 614 -32.68 -11.57 -5.01
CA LEU A 614 -32.83 -12.33 -6.25
C LEU A 614 -32.66 -13.86 -6.06
N GLY A 615 -32.53 -14.34 -4.82
CA GLY A 615 -32.40 -15.75 -4.48
C GLY A 615 -31.06 -16.40 -4.91
N GLN A 616 -30.07 -15.60 -5.32
CA GLN A 616 -28.77 -16.10 -5.76
C GLN A 616 -27.91 -16.57 -4.58
N THR A 617 -26.95 -17.45 -4.87
CA THR A 617 -26.03 -17.98 -3.85
C THR A 617 -24.94 -16.95 -3.56
N ALA A 618 -25.04 -16.28 -2.41
CA ALA A 618 -24.04 -15.32 -1.96
C ALA A 618 -23.77 -15.48 -0.44
N GLU A 619 -22.51 -15.30 -0.04
CA GLU A 619 -22.05 -15.23 1.36
C GLU A 619 -21.27 -13.91 1.54
N LEU A 620 -21.45 -13.24 2.68
CA LEU A 620 -20.75 -12.00 3.02
C LEU A 620 -19.95 -12.20 4.31
N VAL A 621 -18.64 -12.04 4.24
CA VAL A 621 -17.71 -12.15 5.37
C VAL A 621 -17.15 -10.77 5.70
N ARG A 622 -17.58 -10.22 6.83
CA ARG A 622 -17.08 -8.96 7.39
C ARG A 622 -15.96 -9.26 8.39
N PHE A 623 -14.84 -8.56 8.28
CA PHE A 623 -13.71 -8.63 9.21
C PHE A 623 -13.68 -7.39 10.12
N PRO A 624 -14.07 -7.50 11.40
CA PRO A 624 -14.11 -6.36 12.32
C PRO A 624 -12.75 -5.70 12.49
N GLU A 625 -12.72 -4.38 12.70
CA GLU A 625 -11.52 -3.53 12.84
C GLU A 625 -10.61 -3.43 11.59
N GLU A 626 -10.68 -4.37 10.65
CA GLU A 626 -9.75 -4.41 9.49
C GLU A 626 -10.10 -3.37 8.42
N SER A 627 -9.06 -2.85 7.75
CA SER A 627 -9.17 -1.93 6.62
C SER A 627 -9.01 -2.65 5.27
N HIS A 628 -8.87 -1.88 4.18
CA HIS A 628 -8.57 -2.40 2.84
C HIS A 628 -7.33 -3.32 2.77
N ASP A 629 -6.45 -3.21 3.76
CA ASP A 629 -5.19 -3.94 3.88
C ASP A 629 -5.29 -5.29 4.63
N VAL A 630 -6.51 -5.77 4.91
CA VAL A 630 -6.82 -7.05 5.58
C VAL A 630 -6.03 -8.27 5.06
N SER A 631 -5.67 -8.30 3.76
CA SER A 631 -4.86 -9.40 3.19
C SER A 631 -3.35 -9.25 3.40
N ARG A 632 -2.85 -8.02 3.56
CA ARG A 632 -1.43 -7.63 3.47
C ARG A 632 -0.78 -7.33 4.83
N SER A 633 -1.44 -6.52 5.64
CA SER A 633 -0.97 -6.11 6.98
C SER A 633 -1.99 -6.35 8.10
N GLY A 634 -3.18 -6.86 7.73
CA GLY A 634 -4.26 -7.21 8.64
C GLY A 634 -3.90 -8.23 9.73
N ARG A 635 -4.78 -8.37 10.73
CA ARG A 635 -4.50 -9.19 11.92
C ARG A 635 -4.25 -10.67 11.53
N PRO A 636 -3.18 -11.34 12.01
CA PRO A 636 -2.79 -12.67 11.54
C PRO A 636 -3.89 -13.74 11.49
N ASP A 637 -4.72 -13.84 12.53
CA ASP A 637 -5.84 -14.78 12.58
C ASP A 637 -6.93 -14.48 11.53
N ARG A 638 -7.16 -13.20 11.23
CA ARG A 638 -8.08 -12.75 10.18
C ARG A 638 -7.51 -12.97 8.77
N ARG A 639 -6.19 -12.80 8.56
CA ARG A 639 -5.51 -13.20 7.31
C ARG A 639 -5.69 -14.69 7.03
N VAL A 640 -5.53 -15.54 8.06
CA VAL A 640 -5.77 -16.99 7.96
C VAL A 640 -7.23 -17.31 7.64
N GLU A 641 -8.19 -16.74 8.38
CA GLU A 641 -9.62 -17.00 8.14
C GLU A 641 -10.08 -16.51 6.76
N ARG A 642 -9.60 -15.36 6.29
CA ARG A 642 -9.83 -14.89 4.91
C ARG A 642 -9.38 -15.94 3.90
N LEU A 643 -8.12 -16.38 3.96
CA LEU A 643 -7.59 -17.32 2.96
C LEU A 643 -8.26 -18.71 3.06
N ARG A 644 -8.67 -19.15 4.26
CA ARG A 644 -9.52 -20.35 4.43
C ARG A 644 -10.87 -20.22 3.73
N ARG A 645 -11.56 -19.07 3.84
CA ARG A 645 -12.87 -18.84 3.18
C ARG A 645 -12.74 -18.91 1.67
N ILE A 646 -11.72 -18.26 1.11
CA ILE A 646 -11.42 -18.24 -0.33
C ILE A 646 -11.16 -19.66 -0.84
N ALA A 647 -10.23 -20.37 -0.20
CA ALA A 647 -9.90 -21.76 -0.49
C ALA A 647 -11.12 -22.69 -0.45
N ALA A 648 -11.90 -22.63 0.64
CA ALA A 648 -13.07 -23.48 0.83
C ALA A 648 -14.21 -23.15 -0.16
N TRP A 649 -14.35 -21.89 -0.59
CA TRP A 649 -15.35 -21.50 -1.59
C TRP A 649 -15.02 -22.09 -2.96
N PHE A 650 -13.77 -21.95 -3.43
CA PHE A 650 -13.35 -22.55 -4.69
C PHE A 650 -13.39 -24.09 -4.64
N GLU A 651 -12.93 -24.73 -3.57
CA GLU A 651 -13.06 -26.20 -3.43
C GLU A 651 -14.52 -26.66 -3.45
N ARG A 652 -15.43 -26.00 -2.72
CA ARG A 652 -16.85 -26.35 -2.67
C ARG A 652 -17.54 -26.32 -4.03
N PHE A 653 -17.20 -25.36 -4.89
CA PHE A 653 -17.91 -25.12 -6.15
C PHE A 653 -17.17 -25.64 -7.40
N LEU A 654 -15.84 -25.77 -7.36
CA LEU A 654 -15.01 -26.26 -8.46
C LEU A 654 -14.47 -27.70 -8.23
N GLY A 655 -14.37 -28.14 -6.97
CA GLY A 655 -13.70 -29.39 -6.59
C GLY A 655 -12.18 -29.33 -6.79
N THR A 656 -11.47 -30.28 -6.19
CA THR A 656 -10.01 -30.45 -6.28
C THR A 656 -9.65 -31.87 -6.75
N GLN A 657 -8.36 -32.23 -6.79
CA GLN A 657 -7.97 -33.65 -6.97
C GLN A 657 -8.30 -34.52 -5.74
N THR A 658 -8.55 -33.89 -4.59
CA THR A 658 -8.78 -34.56 -3.29
C THR A 658 -10.22 -34.45 -2.78
N ALA A 659 -11.02 -33.51 -3.29
CA ALA A 659 -12.44 -33.35 -2.97
C ALA A 659 -13.29 -33.30 -4.25
N GLU A 660 -14.25 -34.22 -4.38
CA GLU A 660 -15.20 -34.21 -5.48
C GLU A 660 -16.18 -33.01 -5.38
N ARG A 661 -16.47 -32.36 -6.51
CA ARG A 661 -17.51 -31.32 -6.60
C ARG A 661 -18.86 -31.91 -6.19
N PRO A 662 -19.57 -31.39 -5.17
CA PRO A 662 -20.82 -31.97 -4.71
C PRO A 662 -21.90 -31.97 -5.81
N ALA A 663 -22.49 -33.14 -6.05
CA ALA A 663 -23.48 -33.31 -7.12
C ALA A 663 -24.80 -32.59 -6.79
N GLY A 664 -25.09 -31.50 -7.51
CA GLY A 664 -26.39 -30.81 -7.44
C GLY A 664 -26.59 -29.95 -6.19
N VAL A 665 -25.70 -28.99 -5.93
CA VAL A 665 -25.78 -28.07 -4.78
C VAL A 665 -27.05 -27.19 -4.85
N ALA A 666 -28.13 -27.67 -4.23
CA ALA A 666 -29.03 -26.77 -3.52
C ALA A 666 -28.31 -26.27 -2.25
N ALA A 667 -28.42 -24.97 -1.95
CA ALA A 667 -27.55 -24.34 -0.96
C ALA A 667 -27.87 -24.74 0.50
N THR A 668 -27.10 -25.69 1.04
CA THR A 668 -26.83 -25.80 2.48
C THR A 668 -25.34 -25.56 2.74
N VAL A 669 -25.03 -24.83 3.81
CA VAL A 669 -23.68 -24.46 4.21
C VAL A 669 -23.17 -25.49 5.24
N PRO A 670 -22.02 -26.15 5.02
CA PRO A 670 -21.38 -26.91 6.08
C PRO A 670 -20.86 -25.93 7.15
N PRO A 671 -20.93 -26.25 8.45
CA PRO A 671 -20.24 -25.46 9.46
C PRO A 671 -18.73 -25.44 9.18
N ALA A 672 -18.06 -24.36 9.57
CA ALA A 672 -16.59 -24.30 9.49
C ALA A 672 -15.96 -25.49 10.23
N PRO A 673 -14.86 -26.08 9.71
CA PRO A 673 -14.17 -27.15 10.42
C PRO A 673 -13.72 -26.63 11.79
N ALA A 674 -14.08 -27.36 12.84
CA ALA A 674 -13.61 -27.05 14.18
C ALA A 674 -12.07 -27.13 14.21
N MET A 675 -11.43 -26.25 14.98
CA MET A 675 -10.01 -26.38 15.26
C MET A 675 -9.77 -27.75 15.92
N GLU A 676 -8.84 -28.54 15.37
CA GLU A 676 -8.25 -29.63 16.14
C GLU A 676 -7.48 -29.02 17.31
N GLU A 677 -7.96 -29.24 18.53
CA GLU A 677 -7.24 -28.86 19.75
C GLU A 677 -5.93 -29.63 19.78
N GLN A 678 -4.81 -28.92 19.59
CA GLN A 678 -3.50 -29.49 19.91
C GLN A 678 -3.46 -29.77 21.41
N PRO A 679 -2.97 -30.94 21.85
CA PRO A 679 -3.00 -31.31 23.26
C PRO A 679 -2.17 -30.30 24.06
N ALA A 680 -2.82 -29.67 25.05
CA ALA A 680 -2.18 -28.70 25.91
C ALA A 680 -0.99 -29.34 26.65
N LEU A 681 0.18 -28.72 26.57
CA LEU A 681 1.29 -29.02 27.45
C LEU A 681 0.97 -28.43 28.83
N GLU A 682 0.64 -29.29 29.79
CA GLU A 682 0.37 -28.88 31.17
C GLU A 682 1.62 -28.25 31.81
N PRO A 683 1.55 -27.01 32.32
CA PRO A 683 2.64 -26.42 33.08
C PRO A 683 2.60 -26.94 34.53
N GLU A 684 3.53 -27.82 34.89
CA GLU A 684 3.77 -28.17 36.30
C GLU A 684 4.26 -26.94 37.08
N LEU A 685 3.40 -26.39 37.94
CA LEU A 685 3.74 -25.36 38.92
C LEU A 685 3.17 -25.76 40.29
N GLU A 686 4.03 -26.28 41.16
CA GLU A 686 3.70 -26.55 42.56
C GLU A 686 3.48 -25.24 43.35
N PRO A 687 2.38 -25.10 44.11
CA PRO A 687 2.14 -23.91 44.93
C PRO A 687 2.73 -24.05 46.35
N GLU A 688 3.77 -23.28 46.65
CA GLU A 688 4.20 -23.00 48.04
C GLU A 688 3.15 -22.12 48.77
N PRO A 689 2.94 -22.30 50.09
CA PRO A 689 1.76 -21.77 50.78
C PRO A 689 1.93 -20.35 51.35
N VAL A 690 0.92 -19.50 51.15
CA VAL A 690 0.77 -18.21 51.86
C VAL A 690 -0.28 -18.36 52.97
N ALA A 691 0.02 -17.81 54.16
CA ALA A 691 -0.75 -18.05 55.37
C ALA A 691 -2.10 -17.29 55.43
N GLN A 692 -3.08 -17.90 56.10
CA GLN A 692 -4.39 -17.31 56.38
C GLN A 692 -4.33 -16.24 57.48
N ALA A 693 -5.12 -15.18 57.33
CA ALA A 693 -5.56 -14.30 58.42
C ALA A 693 -7.10 -14.24 58.42
N ALA A 694 -7.71 -14.09 59.59
CA ALA A 694 -9.13 -14.38 59.80
C ALA A 694 -10.07 -13.20 59.45
N VAL A 695 -11.34 -13.54 59.19
CA VAL A 695 -12.46 -12.59 59.05
C VAL A 695 -13.23 -12.52 60.37
N GLU A 696 -13.50 -11.30 60.84
CA GLU A 696 -14.53 -10.99 61.84
C GLU A 696 -15.56 -10.00 61.25
N SER A 697 -16.72 -9.85 61.89
CA SER A 697 -17.97 -9.47 61.21
C SER A 697 -18.76 -8.32 61.86
N GLU A 698 -19.64 -7.70 61.04
CA GLU A 698 -20.73 -6.76 61.42
C GLU A 698 -20.33 -5.33 61.87
N PRO A 699 -21.25 -4.33 61.86
CA PRO A 699 -22.69 -4.37 61.50
C PRO A 699 -23.11 -3.41 60.35
N ALA A 700 -24.41 -3.43 60.00
CA ALA A 700 -25.01 -2.62 58.92
C ALA A 700 -25.68 -1.30 59.40
N PRO A 701 -25.74 -0.23 58.56
CA PRO A 701 -26.48 1.01 58.83
C PRO A 701 -27.94 0.99 58.29
N GLN A 702 -28.71 2.04 58.62
CA GLN A 702 -30.15 2.18 58.34
C GLN A 702 -30.46 3.06 57.10
N PRO A 703 -31.71 3.01 56.55
CA PRO A 703 -32.08 3.70 55.30
C PRO A 703 -32.85 5.02 55.50
N GLU A 704 -32.62 5.99 54.60
CA GLU A 704 -33.42 7.22 54.35
C GLU A 704 -32.86 7.90 53.07
N PRO A 705 -33.59 8.81 52.38
CA PRO A 705 -35.00 8.78 51.98
C PRO A 705 -35.18 8.92 50.44
N GLU A 706 -36.41 9.05 49.95
CA GLU A 706 -36.74 9.26 48.53
C GLU A 706 -36.43 10.69 48.04
N ALA A 707 -36.23 10.88 46.73
CA ALA A 707 -35.91 12.17 46.10
C ALA A 707 -36.98 12.61 45.08
N GLU A 708 -37.40 13.88 45.15
CA GLU A 708 -38.37 14.50 44.25
C GLU A 708 -37.74 15.03 42.94
N PRO A 709 -38.51 15.18 41.84
CA PRO A 709 -38.00 15.65 40.55
C PRO A 709 -37.68 17.15 40.54
N PHE A 710 -36.69 17.53 39.72
CA PHE A 710 -36.17 18.89 39.63
C PHE A 710 -36.73 19.64 38.41
N GLU A 711 -37.41 20.77 38.61
CA GLU A 711 -37.90 21.65 37.53
C GLU A 711 -36.85 22.70 37.11
N LEU A 712 -36.88 23.12 35.85
CA LEU A 712 -36.00 24.17 35.30
C LEU A 712 -36.61 25.57 35.48
N PRO A 713 -35.88 26.55 36.05
CA PRO A 713 -36.34 27.93 36.14
C PRO A 713 -36.13 28.70 34.82
N ALA A 714 -37.11 29.51 34.44
CA ALA A 714 -36.98 30.46 33.32
C ALA A 714 -36.30 31.77 33.77
N PRO A 715 -35.50 32.44 32.89
CA PRO A 715 -34.84 33.68 33.23
C PRO A 715 -35.77 34.90 33.12
N THR A 716 -35.66 35.82 34.07
CA THR A 716 -36.22 37.18 34.02
C THR A 716 -35.08 38.20 33.89
N ALA A 717 -35.27 39.24 33.08
CA ALA A 717 -34.26 40.28 32.81
C ALA A 717 -34.60 41.62 33.47
N GLU A 718 -33.56 42.37 33.83
CA GLU A 718 -33.40 43.85 33.79
C GLU A 718 -31.94 44.14 34.24
N GLU A 719 -31.07 44.65 33.38
CA GLU A 719 -30.82 46.09 33.09
C GLU A 719 -29.91 46.80 34.13
N ALA A 720 -28.95 47.67 33.75
CA ALA A 720 -28.41 48.02 32.42
C ALA A 720 -27.08 48.83 32.54
N ALA A 721 -26.52 49.19 31.37
CA ALA A 721 -25.71 50.40 31.10
C ALA A 721 -24.23 50.42 31.59
N GLU A 722 -23.25 50.98 30.86
CA GLU A 722 -23.13 51.61 29.52
C GLU A 722 -21.83 51.07 28.85
N SER A 723 -21.55 51.12 27.54
CA SER A 723 -21.93 52.09 26.50
C SER A 723 -21.86 51.52 25.06
N GLU A 724 -22.72 52.07 24.22
CA GLU A 724 -23.01 51.81 22.79
C GLU A 724 -22.00 52.44 21.77
N PRO A 725 -22.25 52.47 20.42
CA PRO A 725 -22.51 51.36 19.48
C PRO A 725 -21.83 51.56 18.09
N VAL A 726 -22.10 50.68 17.10
CA VAL A 726 -22.63 50.94 15.72
C VAL A 726 -23.02 49.56 15.16
N VAL A 727 -24.28 49.10 15.29
CA VAL A 727 -25.43 49.32 14.40
C VAL A 727 -25.29 48.69 13.00
N VAL A 728 -26.09 47.63 12.77
CA VAL A 728 -26.37 46.99 11.46
C VAL A 728 -27.51 47.73 10.77
N ALA A 729 -27.55 47.72 9.43
CA ALA A 729 -28.74 48.06 8.66
C ALA A 729 -28.89 47.17 7.41
N GLU A 730 -30.09 46.65 7.18
CA GLU A 730 -30.49 46.06 5.90
C GLU A 730 -30.80 47.17 4.89
N SER A 731 -30.57 46.94 3.60
CA SER A 731 -31.26 47.70 2.55
C SER A 731 -31.42 46.94 1.23
N GLN A 732 -32.67 46.64 0.90
CA GLN A 732 -33.32 46.77 -0.43
C GLN A 732 -32.53 46.41 -1.70
N ALA A 733 -33.10 45.50 -2.50
CA ALA A 733 -32.67 45.24 -3.88
C ALA A 733 -32.96 46.43 -4.82
N PRO A 734 -32.01 46.80 -5.71
CA PRO A 734 -32.24 47.68 -6.86
C PRO A 734 -32.48 46.90 -8.18
N GLU A 735 -32.69 47.64 -9.27
CA GLU A 735 -33.14 47.20 -10.60
C GLU A 735 -32.02 46.56 -11.47
N PRO A 736 -32.36 45.81 -12.54
CA PRO A 736 -31.37 45.12 -13.38
C PRO A 736 -30.55 46.05 -14.29
N GLU A 737 -29.25 45.77 -14.40
CA GLU A 737 -28.35 46.37 -15.40
C GLU A 737 -28.30 45.55 -16.71
N PRO A 738 -27.84 46.13 -17.84
CA PRO A 738 -28.27 45.73 -19.18
C PRO A 738 -27.49 44.55 -19.80
N GLU A 739 -28.05 44.00 -20.89
CA GLU A 739 -27.41 42.98 -21.72
C GLU A 739 -26.02 43.44 -22.23
N PRO A 740 -24.98 42.58 -22.16
CA PRO A 740 -23.72 42.85 -22.83
C PRO A 740 -23.90 42.81 -24.35
N ALA A 741 -23.19 43.69 -25.06
CA ALA A 741 -23.20 43.71 -26.52
C ALA A 741 -22.60 42.40 -27.09
N PRO A 742 -23.08 41.91 -28.24
CA PRO A 742 -22.58 40.67 -28.83
C PRO A 742 -21.10 40.79 -29.22
N GLU A 743 -20.32 39.76 -28.88
CA GLU A 743 -18.96 39.59 -29.37
C GLU A 743 -18.95 39.37 -30.90
N PRO A 744 -17.88 39.79 -31.61
CA PRO A 744 -17.82 39.67 -33.06
C PRO A 744 -17.65 38.21 -33.50
N GLU A 745 -18.36 37.84 -34.57
CA GLU A 745 -18.18 36.53 -35.23
C GLU A 745 -16.73 36.36 -35.72
N PRO A 746 -16.10 35.18 -35.55
CA PRO A 746 -14.76 34.93 -36.06
C PRO A 746 -14.76 34.83 -37.59
N GLU A 747 -13.89 35.58 -38.27
CA GLU A 747 -13.68 35.43 -39.71
C GLU A 747 -13.16 34.02 -40.07
N PRO A 748 -13.60 33.43 -41.20
CA PRO A 748 -13.25 32.06 -41.55
C PRO A 748 -11.78 31.92 -41.95
N LEU A 749 -11.04 31.07 -41.24
CA LEU A 749 -9.69 30.67 -41.64
C LEU A 749 -9.73 29.94 -42.99
N ALA A 750 -8.86 30.39 -43.91
CA ALA A 750 -8.85 29.94 -45.29
C ALA A 750 -8.11 28.61 -45.50
N GLU A 751 -8.58 27.90 -46.52
CA GLU A 751 -7.98 26.82 -47.30
C GLU A 751 -6.68 26.16 -46.79
N THR A 752 -6.82 24.86 -46.51
CA THR A 752 -5.80 23.81 -46.52
C THR A 752 -4.58 24.07 -47.40
N VAL A 753 -3.39 24.08 -46.80
CA VAL A 753 -2.13 23.75 -47.49
C VAL A 753 -1.70 22.36 -47.03
N ALA A 754 -1.56 21.42 -47.97
CA ALA A 754 -1.07 20.08 -47.65
C ALA A 754 0.41 20.11 -47.30
N ILE A 755 0.79 19.40 -46.24
CA ILE A 755 2.19 19.05 -45.94
C ILE A 755 2.35 17.57 -46.25
N GLU A 756 3.31 17.24 -47.10
CA GLU A 756 3.54 15.88 -47.59
C GLU A 756 4.15 14.99 -46.51
N THR A 757 3.73 13.72 -46.46
CA THR A 757 4.34 12.70 -45.60
C THR A 757 5.77 12.39 -46.08
N PRO A 758 6.80 12.46 -45.21
CA PRO A 758 8.11 11.90 -45.52
C PRO A 758 8.01 10.38 -45.65
N GLU A 759 8.68 9.80 -46.64
CA GLU A 759 8.72 8.34 -46.82
C GLU A 759 9.45 7.65 -45.67
N MET A 760 8.93 6.52 -45.20
CA MET A 760 9.67 5.61 -44.33
C MET A 760 10.87 5.01 -45.09
N ALA A 761 12.09 5.45 -44.76
CA ALA A 761 13.29 4.71 -45.10
C ALA A 761 13.29 3.37 -44.35
N ALA A 762 13.46 2.26 -45.06
CA ALA A 762 13.49 0.93 -44.45
C ALA A 762 14.79 0.75 -43.63
N ALA A 763 14.65 0.39 -42.35
CA ALA A 763 15.74 -0.09 -41.51
C ALA A 763 15.93 -1.60 -41.70
N GLU A 764 17.17 -2.07 -41.57
CA GLU A 764 17.56 -3.46 -41.86
C GLU A 764 17.20 -4.43 -40.71
N ALA A 765 17.13 -5.72 -41.03
CA ALA A 765 16.77 -6.77 -40.07
C ALA A 765 17.87 -7.05 -39.03
N PRO A 766 17.52 -7.47 -37.79
CA PRO A 766 18.50 -7.84 -36.78
C PRO A 766 19.23 -9.15 -37.15
N PRO A 767 20.50 -9.34 -36.70
CA PRO A 767 21.27 -10.55 -36.97
C PRO A 767 20.82 -11.75 -36.12
N GLU A 768 21.03 -12.97 -36.65
CA GLU A 768 20.75 -14.23 -35.97
C GLU A 768 21.70 -14.48 -34.77
N PRO A 769 21.26 -15.20 -33.72
CA PRO A 769 22.07 -15.47 -32.54
C PRO A 769 23.19 -16.48 -32.82
N VAL A 770 24.39 -16.18 -32.31
CA VAL A 770 25.56 -17.08 -32.40
C VAL A 770 25.43 -18.21 -31.38
N VAL A 771 25.54 -19.45 -31.85
CA VAL A 771 25.59 -20.65 -31.00
C VAL A 771 26.94 -20.72 -30.28
N ALA A 772 26.92 -20.94 -28.97
CA ALA A 772 28.13 -21.23 -28.18
C ALA A 772 28.40 -22.74 -28.16
N GLU A 773 29.64 -23.15 -28.42
CA GLU A 773 30.08 -24.55 -28.39
C GLU A 773 30.40 -25.02 -26.96
N GLU A 774 30.10 -26.29 -26.66
CA GLU A 774 30.51 -26.94 -25.41
C GLU A 774 32.01 -27.30 -25.42
N PRO A 775 32.72 -27.23 -24.28
CA PRO A 775 34.11 -27.68 -24.20
C PRO A 775 34.22 -29.21 -24.11
N GLU A 776 34.91 -29.84 -25.06
CA GLU A 776 35.16 -31.29 -25.06
C GLU A 776 35.97 -31.77 -23.83
N ALA A 777 35.66 -32.99 -23.37
CA ALA A 777 36.37 -33.64 -22.28
C ALA A 777 37.68 -34.30 -22.74
N LEU A 778 38.79 -33.99 -22.08
CA LEU A 778 40.07 -34.68 -22.25
C LEU A 778 40.23 -35.83 -21.24
N ALA A 779 40.52 -37.04 -21.74
CA ALA A 779 40.84 -38.22 -20.93
C ALA A 779 41.94 -39.06 -21.60
N ASP A 780 42.78 -39.71 -20.77
CA ASP A 780 43.77 -40.76 -21.09
C ASP A 780 44.95 -40.38 -22.03
N THR A 781 46.18 -40.92 -21.95
CA THR A 781 46.99 -41.73 -20.98
C THR A 781 48.50 -41.60 -21.39
N GLN A 782 49.58 -42.07 -20.72
CA GLN A 782 49.83 -42.85 -19.49
C GLN A 782 51.29 -42.64 -18.97
N VAL A 783 51.51 -42.70 -17.63
CA VAL A 783 52.64 -43.39 -16.91
C VAL A 783 54.12 -42.95 -17.06
N VAL A 784 54.86 -42.97 -15.92
CA VAL A 784 56.27 -43.43 -15.65
C VAL A 784 56.99 -42.58 -14.56
N THR A 785 57.05 -43.11 -13.32
CA THR A 785 58.02 -42.82 -12.20
C THR A 785 58.21 -41.36 -11.70
N THR A 786 58.65 -41.11 -10.46
CA THR A 786 59.24 -42.01 -9.42
C THR A 786 58.69 -41.68 -8.03
#